data_AF-A0A937ADR3-F1
#
_entry.id   AF-A0A937ADR3-F1
#
_cell.length_a   1.000
_cell.length_b   1.000
_cell.length_c   1.000
_cell.angle_alpha   90.00
_cell.angle_beta   90.00
_cell.angle_gamma   90.00
#
_symmetry.space_group_name_H-M   'P 1'
#
loop_
_entity.id
_entity.type
_entity.pdbx_description
1 polymer ?
#
loop_
_entity_poly.entity_id
_entity_poly.type
_entity_poly.pdbx_seq_one_letter_code
_entity_poly.pdbx_strand_id
1 'polypeptide(L)'
;MAQLQKLGVEVQNLHALRAKAGLLDPGGVAITLEVSPPGCLNFAALEWKRDDIEVLSVRPSTSNTELVSVYVPQGKLTAFQRRVQAYIAEDSIPKPGKAPRPKHANLINAIISFQRAVFDELWTDEAPASENQQAFQVWLRQGARTAKETFAAFAKQAARLEIPLDEGYVCFPGRVVVLVHSTRSQLQQSLDLLEDVAEIRGTSPSAEYFLSELKPYELADWVKDLAARVEADELSESTPFVTLLDTGVNRHHPLLDAAIASSDLHSVMDEWESHDHDGHGTEMAGLAIHGDLRGPLSSKEVVRIGHRLESIKIWPPQGTNPARLYGWVMNSAAQKVEESNAERRRTFAMMTTAYGATAGMPSEWSATVDRLAFGLTGDSINQFDLPPVSASGFPQLRPRLFVLSAGNIHWDQWHKYPENNDLQTIEDPAQAWNAISVGACTQQVDFNKGKWPGLTAIAPQGGLAPSSRTSVSWSRSWPNKPDVVAEGGNGCRDARSTDSVVRGPEDLRLLTTSHNPAVGLLTESGDTSGAAAEVARICAHVHARYPQLWPETIRALVVNGAQYTPVMMQGISRQSKQLARDSLVRRFGFGKVSLDASLNSTLKRPTLVLQEELIAYTKAQSKKSNGTQNNGTKAKSGSGTRLGKVNIHELPWPKAQLLALGEMPVELKVTLSYFVQPNPSRRGWRSKFRYQSHGLRFSVRGAAESSQQFHQRINKIDREEEGVEESMPEPDSDAWLLRYNVRSRGSLHCDTWTGLATDLANKSELAVFPVGGWWKDMGNGIGADWKVRYALVLSLNVLAESDVDIYTPIANEIGISVGL
;
A
#
# COMPACT_ATOMS: atom_id res chain seq x y z
N MET A 1 -29.75 -15.76 41.96
CA MET A 1 -29.32 -15.50 43.37
C MET A 1 -28.13 -16.34 43.81
N ALA A 2 -28.18 -17.68 43.72
CA ALA A 2 -27.06 -18.54 44.18
C ALA A 2 -25.70 -18.20 43.53
N GLN A 3 -25.66 -17.95 42.22
CA GLN A 3 -24.44 -17.51 41.52
C GLN A 3 -23.86 -16.20 42.08
N LEU A 4 -24.70 -15.20 42.35
CA LEU A 4 -24.26 -13.92 42.94
C LEU A 4 -23.75 -14.08 44.39
N GLN A 5 -24.31 -15.02 45.16
CA GLN A 5 -23.82 -15.34 46.51
C GLN A 5 -22.44 -16.02 46.44
N LYS A 6 -22.29 -17.00 45.54
CA LYS A 6 -21.00 -17.65 45.27
C LYS A 6 -19.94 -16.63 44.85
N LEU A 7 -20.27 -15.77 43.89
CA LEU A 7 -19.40 -14.69 43.42
C LEU A 7 -19.05 -13.72 44.56
N GLY A 8 -20.00 -13.42 45.45
CA GLY A 8 -19.74 -12.61 46.65
C GLY A 8 -18.67 -13.20 47.57
N VAL A 9 -18.68 -14.53 47.77
CA VAL A 9 -17.64 -15.24 48.55
C VAL A 9 -16.29 -15.22 47.83
N GLU A 10 -16.28 -15.43 46.52
CA GLU A 10 -15.05 -15.37 45.70
C GLU A 10 -14.40 -13.98 45.75
N VAL A 11 -15.21 -12.92 45.65
CA VAL A 11 -14.75 -11.53 45.73
C VAL A 11 -14.19 -11.21 47.13
N GLN A 12 -14.83 -11.69 48.20
CA GLN A 12 -14.29 -11.54 49.57
C GLN A 12 -12.94 -12.22 49.75
N ASN A 13 -12.79 -13.45 49.22
CA ASN A 13 -11.52 -14.17 49.25
C ASN A 13 -10.42 -13.44 48.47
N LEU A 14 -10.77 -12.87 47.31
CA LEU A 14 -9.86 -12.07 46.50
C LEU A 14 -9.37 -10.83 47.25
N HIS A 15 -10.25 -10.09 47.92
CA HIS A 15 -9.85 -8.94 48.74
C HIS A 15 -8.94 -9.35 49.91
N ALA A 16 -9.20 -10.50 50.55
CA ALA A 16 -8.34 -11.02 51.61
C ALA A 16 -6.94 -11.40 51.10
N LEU A 17 -6.84 -11.93 49.88
CA LEU A 17 -5.56 -12.19 49.22
C LEU A 17 -4.81 -10.88 48.90
N ARG A 18 -5.52 -9.88 48.35
CA ARG A 18 -4.94 -8.55 48.08
C ARG A 18 -4.40 -7.88 49.34
N ALA A 19 -5.16 -7.95 50.44
CA ALA A 19 -4.73 -7.41 51.73
C ALA A 19 -3.46 -8.11 52.26
N LYS A 20 -3.36 -9.44 52.11
CA LYS A 20 -2.14 -10.20 52.48
C LYS A 20 -0.93 -9.84 51.61
N ALA A 21 -1.16 -9.45 50.36
CA ALA A 21 -0.13 -8.98 49.43
C ALA A 21 0.26 -7.49 49.64
N GLY A 22 -0.30 -6.82 50.66
CA GLY A 22 0.05 -5.42 50.97
C GLY A 22 -0.68 -4.38 50.10
N LEU A 23 -1.80 -4.75 49.48
CA LEU A 23 -2.66 -3.87 48.70
C LEU A 23 -3.80 -3.41 49.59
N LEU A 24 -3.63 -2.24 50.18
CA LEU A 24 -4.49 -1.74 51.25
C LEU A 24 -5.67 -0.89 50.76
N ASP A 25 -5.73 -0.56 49.45
CA ASP A 25 -6.84 0.19 48.89
C ASP A 25 -8.03 -0.74 48.56
N PRO A 26 -9.27 -0.34 48.92
CA PRO A 26 -10.48 -1.11 48.65
C PRO A 26 -10.87 -1.01 47.18
N GLY A 27 -10.18 -1.78 46.34
CA GLY A 27 -10.42 -1.80 44.91
C GLY A 27 -11.68 -2.55 44.48
N GLY A 28 -12.15 -2.36 43.25
CA GLY A 28 -13.27 -3.15 42.71
C GLY A 28 -12.86 -4.45 42.03
N VAL A 29 -13.81 -5.06 41.31
CA VAL A 29 -13.63 -6.32 40.58
C VAL A 29 -14.36 -6.29 39.24
N ALA A 30 -13.74 -6.88 38.22
CA ALA A 30 -14.40 -7.17 36.95
C ALA A 30 -15.22 -8.46 37.05
N ILE A 31 -16.48 -8.41 36.64
CA ILE A 31 -17.37 -9.58 36.55
C ILE A 31 -17.89 -9.68 35.12
N THR A 32 -18.17 -10.89 34.66
CA THR A 32 -18.71 -11.17 33.33
C THR A 32 -20.14 -11.67 33.46
N LEU A 33 -21.03 -11.05 32.67
CA LEU A 33 -22.42 -11.43 32.50
C LEU A 33 -22.54 -12.15 31.15
N GLU A 34 -23.06 -13.37 31.16
CA GLU A 34 -23.43 -14.04 29.92
C GLU A 34 -24.88 -13.71 29.57
N VAL A 35 -25.11 -13.16 28.37
CA VAL A 35 -26.38 -12.59 27.93
C VAL A 35 -26.93 -13.35 26.72
N SER A 36 -28.23 -13.67 26.73
CA SER A 36 -28.91 -14.33 25.61
C SER A 36 -30.38 -13.92 25.48
N PRO A 37 -30.92 -13.82 24.24
CA PRO A 37 -30.21 -13.89 22.97
C PRO A 37 -29.33 -12.64 22.73
N PRO A 38 -28.37 -12.67 21.79
CA PRO A 38 -27.56 -11.50 21.45
C PRO A 38 -28.42 -10.30 21.06
N GLY A 39 -28.04 -9.09 21.48
CA GLY A 39 -28.75 -7.84 21.23
C GLY A 39 -30.02 -7.63 22.06
N CYS A 40 -30.34 -8.51 23.02
CA CYS A 40 -31.56 -8.40 23.83
C CYS A 40 -31.45 -7.36 24.97
N LEU A 41 -30.23 -6.94 25.33
CA LEU A 41 -29.95 -6.01 26.42
C LEU A 41 -29.24 -4.77 25.90
N ASN A 42 -29.76 -3.59 26.25
CA ASN A 42 -29.02 -2.34 26.03
C ASN A 42 -27.94 -2.20 27.11
N PHE A 43 -26.67 -2.36 26.75
CA PHE A 43 -25.55 -2.32 27.69
C PHE A 43 -25.35 -0.96 28.36
N ALA A 44 -25.78 0.15 27.74
CA ALA A 44 -25.77 1.46 28.41
C ALA A 44 -26.65 1.47 29.67
N ALA A 45 -27.64 0.58 29.77
CA ALA A 45 -28.47 0.43 30.97
C ALA A 45 -27.77 -0.32 32.12
N LEU A 46 -26.58 -0.90 31.88
CA LEU A 46 -25.72 -1.51 32.90
C LEU A 46 -24.77 -0.51 33.55
N GLU A 47 -24.59 0.70 32.98
CA GLU A 47 -23.79 1.75 33.59
C GLU A 47 -24.54 2.44 34.74
N TRP A 48 -24.31 1.97 35.97
CA TRP A 48 -25.01 2.49 37.15
C TRP A 48 -24.18 3.53 37.87
N LYS A 49 -24.29 4.79 37.41
CA LYS A 49 -23.57 5.95 37.99
C LYS A 49 -23.66 6.08 39.52
N ARG A 50 -24.81 5.72 40.14
CA ARG A 50 -24.99 5.79 41.61
C ARG A 50 -24.16 4.74 42.37
N ASP A 51 -23.88 3.62 41.72
CA ASP A 51 -23.13 2.50 42.29
C ASP A 51 -21.72 2.41 41.71
N ASP A 52 -21.34 3.35 40.83
CA ASP A 52 -20.06 3.43 40.12
C ASP A 52 -19.71 2.13 39.36
N ILE A 53 -20.76 1.49 38.81
CA ILE A 53 -20.64 0.30 37.96
C ILE A 53 -20.54 0.75 36.50
N GLU A 54 -19.55 0.22 35.80
CA GLU A 54 -19.17 0.61 34.44
C GLU A 54 -19.06 -0.63 33.55
N VAL A 55 -19.48 -0.52 32.28
CA VAL A 55 -19.22 -1.56 31.29
C VAL A 55 -17.78 -1.47 30.83
N LEU A 56 -17.05 -2.59 30.90
CA LEU A 56 -15.66 -2.69 30.48
C LEU A 56 -15.58 -3.00 28.99
N SER A 57 -16.22 -4.09 28.58
CA SER A 57 -16.19 -4.62 27.22
C SER A 57 -17.40 -5.52 26.96
N VAL A 58 -17.74 -5.66 25.68
CA VAL A 58 -18.80 -6.55 25.19
C VAL A 58 -18.22 -7.35 24.04
N ARG A 59 -18.43 -8.67 24.05
CA ARG A 59 -17.97 -9.54 22.97
C ARG A 59 -18.97 -10.65 22.65
N PRO A 60 -19.04 -11.11 21.39
CA PRO A 60 -19.77 -12.32 21.06
C PRO A 60 -19.07 -13.56 21.65
N SER A 61 -19.85 -14.57 22.02
CA SER A 61 -19.39 -15.90 22.42
C SER A 61 -19.67 -16.94 21.32
N THR A 62 -18.93 -18.05 21.32
CA THR A 62 -19.11 -19.19 20.39
C THR A 62 -20.48 -19.88 20.53
N SER A 63 -21.20 -19.63 21.62
CA SER A 63 -22.48 -20.24 21.98
C SER A 63 -23.73 -19.43 21.60
N ASN A 64 -23.63 -18.48 20.65
CA ASN A 64 -24.73 -17.55 20.30
C ASN A 64 -25.23 -16.76 21.54
N THR A 65 -24.29 -16.32 22.37
CA THR A 65 -24.50 -15.48 23.56
C THR A 65 -23.53 -14.29 23.51
N GLU A 66 -23.78 -13.24 24.30
CA GLU A 66 -22.87 -12.10 24.46
C GLU A 66 -22.26 -12.13 25.86
N LEU A 67 -20.95 -11.93 25.95
CA LEU A 67 -20.24 -11.77 27.22
C LEU A 67 -20.04 -10.28 27.48
N VAL A 68 -20.60 -9.80 28.58
CA VAL A 68 -20.53 -8.40 29.00
C VAL A 68 -19.69 -8.32 30.27
N SER A 69 -18.49 -7.79 30.16
CA SER A 69 -17.61 -7.55 31.32
C SER A 69 -17.95 -6.19 31.92
N VAL A 70 -18.20 -6.16 33.24
CA VAL A 70 -18.55 -4.94 34.00
C VAL A 70 -17.65 -4.82 35.22
N TYR A 71 -17.24 -3.60 35.53
CA TYR A 71 -16.56 -3.29 36.77
C TYR A 71 -17.57 -3.06 37.88
N VAL A 72 -17.30 -3.65 39.05
CA VAL A 72 -18.10 -3.51 40.26
C VAL A 72 -17.20 -3.04 41.41
N PRO A 73 -17.41 -1.83 41.95
CA PRO A 73 -16.66 -1.36 43.12
C PRO A 73 -16.87 -2.25 44.34
N GLN A 74 -15.95 -2.18 45.30
CA GLN A 74 -16.05 -2.95 46.53
C GLN A 74 -17.39 -2.74 47.25
N GLY A 75 -18.03 -3.84 47.64
CA GLY A 75 -19.32 -3.82 48.33
C GLY A 75 -20.54 -3.53 47.45
N LYS A 76 -20.35 -3.18 46.17
CA LYS A 76 -21.44 -2.82 45.25
C LYS A 76 -22.06 -3.99 44.49
N LEU A 77 -21.56 -5.22 44.67
CA LEU A 77 -22.23 -6.43 44.16
C LEU A 77 -23.67 -6.58 44.68
N THR A 78 -23.95 -5.98 45.85
CA THR A 78 -25.30 -5.87 46.42
C THR A 78 -26.31 -5.17 45.48
N ALA A 79 -25.85 -4.31 44.56
CA ALA A 79 -26.69 -3.66 43.56
C ALA A 79 -27.36 -4.67 42.60
N PHE A 80 -26.65 -5.75 42.23
CA PHE A 80 -27.22 -6.85 41.46
C PHE A 80 -28.16 -7.70 42.32
N GLN A 81 -27.77 -8.00 43.56
CA GLN A 81 -28.59 -8.79 44.48
C GLN A 81 -29.96 -8.13 44.75
N ARG A 82 -29.99 -6.82 44.99
CA ARG A 82 -31.23 -6.05 45.19
C ARG A 82 -32.15 -6.12 43.97
N ARG A 83 -31.60 -6.04 42.75
CA ARG A 83 -32.38 -6.10 41.52
C ARG A 83 -32.96 -7.49 41.28
N VAL A 84 -32.20 -8.54 41.57
CA VAL A 84 -32.71 -9.92 41.51
C VAL A 84 -33.78 -10.16 42.59
N GLN A 85 -33.60 -9.62 43.80
CA GLN A 85 -34.63 -9.70 44.84
C GLN A 85 -35.92 -8.95 44.45
N ALA A 86 -35.80 -7.73 43.92
CA ALA A 86 -36.94 -6.98 43.40
C ALA A 86 -37.62 -7.70 42.23
N TYR A 87 -36.85 -8.37 41.35
CA TYR A 87 -37.41 -9.22 40.30
C TYR A 87 -38.22 -10.41 40.86
N ILE A 88 -37.80 -10.98 41.99
CA ILE A 88 -38.52 -12.11 42.62
C ILE A 88 -39.76 -11.63 43.39
N ALA A 89 -39.67 -10.48 44.06
CA ALA A 89 -40.65 -10.07 45.07
C ALA A 89 -41.61 -8.96 44.64
N GLU A 90 -41.30 -8.21 43.57
CA GLU A 90 -42.01 -6.98 43.21
C GLU A 90 -42.37 -6.93 41.73
N ASP A 91 -43.61 -6.56 41.43
CA ASP A 91 -44.02 -6.20 40.07
C ASP A 91 -43.78 -4.72 39.78
N SER A 92 -43.46 -4.44 38.52
CA SER A 92 -43.42 -3.08 37.97
C SER A 92 -44.82 -2.51 37.82
N ILE A 93 -44.95 -1.19 37.98
CA ILE A 93 -46.21 -0.48 37.80
C ILE A 93 -46.66 -0.67 36.33
N PRO A 94 -47.80 -1.33 36.06
CA PRO A 94 -48.21 -1.64 34.70
C PRO A 94 -48.57 -0.37 33.94
N LYS A 95 -48.10 -0.27 32.69
CA LYS A 95 -48.60 0.75 31.74
C LYS A 95 -50.04 0.42 31.34
N PRO A 96 -50.90 1.41 31.01
CA PRO A 96 -52.29 1.16 30.62
C PRO A 96 -52.37 0.08 29.52
N GLY A 97 -53.16 -0.97 29.77
CA GLY A 97 -53.35 -2.09 28.82
C GLY A 97 -52.28 -3.18 28.82
N LYS A 98 -51.31 -3.17 29.76
CA LYS A 98 -50.30 -4.24 29.90
C LYS A 98 -50.40 -4.95 31.25
N ALA A 99 -50.21 -6.27 31.25
CA ALA A 99 -50.10 -7.05 32.47
C ALA A 99 -48.91 -6.60 33.32
N PRO A 100 -48.99 -6.71 34.66
CA PRO A 100 -47.85 -6.49 35.55
C PRO A 100 -46.71 -7.43 35.14
N ARG A 101 -45.49 -6.90 35.15
CA ARG A 101 -44.26 -7.64 34.88
C ARG A 101 -43.33 -7.50 36.08
N PRO A 102 -42.56 -8.52 36.44
CA PRO A 102 -41.55 -8.41 37.49
C PRO A 102 -40.63 -7.20 37.27
N LYS A 103 -40.25 -6.50 38.35
CA LYS A 103 -39.27 -5.41 38.25
C LYS A 103 -37.96 -5.91 37.68
N HIS A 104 -37.31 -5.10 36.84
CA HIS A 104 -36.04 -5.46 36.17
C HIS A 104 -36.08 -6.69 35.25
N ALA A 105 -37.26 -7.15 34.82
CA ALA A 105 -37.39 -8.34 33.96
C ALA A 105 -36.51 -8.30 32.70
N ASN A 106 -36.40 -7.16 32.02
CA ASN A 106 -35.55 -7.04 30.82
C ASN A 106 -34.07 -7.33 31.09
N LEU A 107 -33.59 -6.99 32.29
CA LEU A 107 -32.20 -7.22 32.69
C LEU A 107 -32.00 -8.66 33.16
N ILE A 108 -32.83 -9.11 34.11
CA ILE A 108 -32.64 -10.40 34.78
C ILE A 108 -32.92 -11.57 33.82
N ASN A 109 -33.90 -11.45 32.93
CA ASN A 109 -34.22 -12.52 31.96
C ASN A 109 -33.17 -12.69 30.88
N ALA A 110 -32.40 -11.63 30.61
CA ALA A 110 -31.33 -11.63 29.61
C ALA A 110 -30.06 -12.31 30.12
N ILE A 111 -29.83 -12.33 31.44
CA ILE A 111 -28.59 -12.85 32.04
C ILE A 111 -28.71 -14.35 32.34
N ILE A 112 -27.87 -15.15 31.69
CA ILE A 112 -27.72 -16.59 31.91
C ILE A 112 -26.84 -16.86 33.14
N SER A 113 -25.69 -16.18 33.23
CA SER A 113 -24.71 -16.47 34.28
C SER A 113 -23.94 -15.22 34.76
N PHE A 114 -23.54 -15.25 36.03
CA PHE A 114 -22.63 -14.29 36.66
C PHE A 114 -21.32 -15.00 37.02
N GLN A 115 -20.20 -14.50 36.51
CA GLN A 115 -18.86 -15.06 36.79
C GLN A 115 -17.86 -13.93 37.04
N ARG A 116 -16.73 -14.23 37.68
CA ARG A 116 -15.61 -13.28 37.78
C ARG A 116 -14.89 -13.23 36.43
N ALA A 117 -14.58 -12.03 35.94
CA ALA A 117 -13.76 -11.92 34.73
C ALA A 117 -12.34 -12.40 35.05
N VAL A 118 -11.84 -13.36 34.26
CA VAL A 118 -10.43 -13.72 34.21
C VAL A 118 -9.84 -13.22 32.89
N PHE A 119 -8.60 -13.61 32.59
CA PHE A 119 -7.89 -13.13 31.41
C PHE A 119 -8.73 -13.31 30.13
N ASP A 120 -9.34 -14.48 29.96
CA ASP A 120 -10.06 -14.82 28.73
C ASP A 120 -11.30 -13.95 28.51
N GLU A 121 -11.97 -13.45 29.55
CA GLU A 121 -13.13 -12.55 29.43
C GLU A 121 -12.76 -11.08 29.25
N LEU A 122 -11.52 -10.70 29.58
CA LEU A 122 -10.98 -9.36 29.31
C LEU A 122 -10.20 -9.33 27.99
N TRP A 123 -9.89 -10.49 27.41
CA TRP A 123 -9.29 -10.62 26.09
C TRP A 123 -10.28 -10.22 25.00
N THR A 124 -9.97 -9.12 24.30
CA THR A 124 -10.81 -8.56 23.22
C THR A 124 -10.17 -8.68 21.84
N ASP A 125 -9.06 -9.40 21.71
CA ASP A 125 -8.47 -9.75 20.43
C ASP A 125 -9.13 -11.00 19.81
N GLU A 126 -9.09 -11.10 18.48
CA GLU A 126 -9.63 -12.25 17.76
C GLU A 126 -8.71 -13.47 17.83
N ALA A 127 -7.39 -13.25 17.79
CA ALA A 127 -6.40 -14.31 17.94
C ALA A 127 -6.33 -14.75 19.42
N PRO A 128 -6.12 -16.04 19.73
CA PRO A 128 -5.90 -16.46 21.12
C PRO A 128 -4.59 -15.88 21.65
N ALA A 129 -4.56 -15.49 22.92
CA ALA A 129 -3.34 -15.00 23.56
C ALA A 129 -2.29 -16.12 23.65
N SER A 130 -1.06 -15.82 23.19
CA SER A 130 0.09 -16.71 23.33
C SER A 130 0.45 -16.94 24.79
N GLU A 131 0.87 -18.16 25.12
CA GLU A 131 1.44 -18.52 26.43
C GLU A 131 2.91 -18.05 26.57
N ASN A 132 3.57 -17.70 25.47
CA ASN A 132 4.93 -17.16 25.47
C ASN A 132 4.95 -15.67 25.85
N GLN A 133 6.15 -15.15 26.12
CA GLN A 133 6.34 -13.73 26.44
C GLN A 133 6.12 -12.87 25.19
N GLN A 134 5.15 -11.96 25.24
CA GLN A 134 4.82 -11.04 24.16
C GLN A 134 4.42 -9.67 24.69
N ALA A 135 4.27 -8.70 23.79
CA ALA A 135 3.67 -7.43 24.12
C ALA A 135 2.14 -7.55 24.15
N PHE A 136 1.51 -6.91 25.13
CA PHE A 136 0.06 -6.82 25.29
C PHE A 136 -0.34 -5.36 25.40
N GLN A 137 -1.36 -4.96 24.64
CA GLN A 137 -2.04 -3.71 24.91
C GLN A 137 -3.02 -3.91 26.06
N VAL A 138 -2.79 -3.18 27.14
CA VAL A 138 -3.66 -3.20 28.32
C VAL A 138 -4.43 -1.89 28.34
N TRP A 139 -5.75 -2.00 28.19
CA TRP A 139 -6.66 -0.87 28.21
C TRP A 139 -7.17 -0.68 29.62
N LEU A 140 -6.76 0.41 30.26
CA LEU A 140 -7.07 0.73 31.63
C LEU A 140 -8.29 1.65 31.71
N ARG A 141 -9.13 1.43 32.72
CA ARG A 141 -10.13 2.40 33.15
C ARG A 141 -9.47 3.61 33.78
N GLN A 142 -9.85 4.77 33.28
CA GLN A 142 -9.43 6.03 33.87
C GLN A 142 -10.21 6.34 35.17
N GLY A 143 -11.51 6.06 35.19
CA GLY A 143 -12.38 6.39 36.33
C GLY A 143 -12.32 7.88 36.68
N ALA A 144 -12.17 8.20 37.97
CA ALA A 144 -12.02 9.58 38.46
C ALA A 144 -10.59 10.13 38.40
N ARG A 145 -9.60 9.30 38.02
CA ARG A 145 -8.18 9.71 37.94
C ARG A 145 -7.90 10.47 36.65
N THR A 146 -6.84 11.26 36.63
CA THR A 146 -6.25 11.73 35.37
C THR A 146 -5.55 10.57 34.65
N ALA A 147 -5.31 10.73 33.33
CA ALA A 147 -4.60 9.71 32.57
C ALA A 147 -3.18 9.44 33.11
N LYS A 148 -2.50 10.52 33.54
CA LYS A 148 -1.16 10.45 34.16
C LYS A 148 -1.17 9.68 35.48
N GLU A 149 -2.16 9.92 36.34
CA GLU A 149 -2.32 9.20 37.61
C GLU A 149 -2.67 7.73 37.39
N THR A 150 -3.51 7.43 36.39
CA THR A 150 -3.87 6.06 36.00
C THR A 150 -2.63 5.29 35.54
N PHE A 151 -1.84 5.89 34.64
CA PHE A 151 -0.57 5.31 34.18
C PHE A 151 0.41 5.10 35.33
N ALA A 152 0.62 6.11 36.19
CA ALA A 152 1.56 6.01 37.31
C ALA A 152 1.15 4.94 38.35
N ALA A 153 -0.15 4.80 38.60
CA ALA A 153 -0.68 3.75 39.48
C ALA A 153 -0.43 2.35 38.89
N PHE A 154 -0.73 2.16 37.61
CA PHE A 154 -0.50 0.91 36.91
C PHE A 154 1.00 0.57 36.82
N ALA A 155 1.85 1.54 36.48
CA ALA A 155 3.30 1.35 36.42
C ALA A 155 3.89 0.87 37.75
N LYS A 156 3.40 1.41 38.87
CA LYS A 156 3.80 0.96 40.22
C LYS A 156 3.38 -0.49 40.50
N GLN A 157 2.23 -0.93 39.99
CA GLN A 157 1.77 -2.31 40.12
C GLN A 157 2.57 -3.25 39.21
N ALA A 158 2.76 -2.88 37.94
CA ALA A 158 3.53 -3.65 36.97
C ALA A 158 4.98 -3.87 37.46
N ALA A 159 5.62 -2.84 38.01
CA ALA A 159 6.96 -2.93 38.59
C ALA A 159 7.05 -3.90 39.79
N ARG A 160 6.00 -4.00 40.61
CA ARG A 160 5.96 -4.96 41.74
C ARG A 160 5.84 -6.41 41.28
N LEU A 161 5.21 -6.62 40.13
CA LEU A 161 4.95 -7.93 39.54
C LEU A 161 6.01 -8.34 38.53
N GLU A 162 7.09 -7.55 38.42
CA GLU A 162 8.18 -7.74 37.46
C GLU A 162 7.65 -7.87 36.03
N ILE A 163 6.63 -7.06 35.68
CA ILE A 163 6.10 -6.95 34.33
C ILE A 163 6.72 -5.70 33.69
N PRO A 164 7.61 -5.87 32.69
CA PRO A 164 8.13 -4.74 31.93
C PRO A 164 7.00 -3.96 31.27
N LEU A 165 7.04 -2.64 31.44
CA LEU A 165 6.09 -1.67 30.90
C LEU A 165 6.88 -0.68 30.03
N ASP A 166 6.39 -0.42 28.82
CA ASP A 166 7.00 0.55 27.93
C ASP A 166 6.79 2.00 28.41
N GLU A 167 7.67 2.89 27.96
CA GLU A 167 7.56 4.32 28.30
C GLU A 167 6.37 4.96 27.57
N GLY A 168 5.43 5.51 28.35
CA GLY A 168 4.33 6.32 27.84
C GLY A 168 2.95 5.64 27.88
N TYR A 169 1.93 6.41 27.51
CA TYR A 169 0.54 5.97 27.46
C TYR A 169 -0.25 6.79 26.45
N VAL A 170 -1.32 6.22 25.92
CA VAL A 170 -2.30 6.91 25.07
C VAL A 170 -3.60 7.10 25.85
N CYS A 171 -4.21 8.28 25.76
CA CYS A 171 -5.49 8.58 26.43
C CYS A 171 -6.62 8.64 25.41
N PHE A 172 -7.72 7.97 25.72
CA PHE A 172 -9.01 8.08 25.03
C PHE A 172 -10.08 8.49 26.05
N PRO A 173 -11.30 8.88 25.63
CA PRO A 173 -12.38 9.16 26.57
C PRO A 173 -12.63 7.99 27.54
N GLY A 174 -12.28 8.17 28.81
CA GLY A 174 -12.46 7.17 29.88
C GLY A 174 -11.48 6.00 29.87
N ARG A 175 -10.48 5.99 28.99
CA ARG A 175 -9.51 4.89 28.84
C ARG A 175 -8.07 5.39 28.74
N VAL A 176 -7.15 4.63 29.31
CA VAL A 176 -5.71 4.82 29.17
C VAL A 176 -5.10 3.53 28.65
N VAL A 177 -4.40 3.57 27.53
CA VAL A 177 -3.78 2.39 26.92
C VAL A 177 -2.29 2.39 27.20
N VAL A 178 -1.79 1.24 27.66
CA VAL A 178 -0.39 1.00 27.98
C VAL A 178 0.08 -0.30 27.33
N LEU A 179 1.38 -0.43 27.09
CA LEU A 179 1.97 -1.64 26.51
C LEU A 179 2.83 -2.36 27.55
N VAL A 180 2.51 -3.62 27.84
CA VAL A 180 3.27 -4.46 28.79
C VAL A 180 3.86 -5.67 28.08
N HIS A 181 5.05 -6.11 28.49
CA HIS A 181 5.65 -7.36 28.03
C HIS A 181 5.45 -8.44 29.10
N SER A 182 4.65 -9.46 28.81
CA SER A 182 4.32 -10.50 29.78
C SER A 182 3.93 -11.80 29.10
N THR A 183 3.55 -12.83 29.86
CA THR A 183 2.90 -14.05 29.36
C THR A 183 1.41 -14.02 29.72
N ARG A 184 0.58 -14.78 29.00
CA ARG A 184 -0.84 -14.98 29.39
C ARG A 184 -0.94 -15.43 30.85
N SER A 185 -0.17 -16.44 31.23
CA SER A 185 -0.14 -16.99 32.60
C SER A 185 0.24 -15.93 33.65
N GLN A 186 1.25 -15.10 33.39
CA GLN A 186 1.68 -14.05 34.32
C GLN A 186 0.63 -12.93 34.46
N LEU A 187 0.00 -12.49 33.36
CA LEU A 187 -1.11 -11.51 33.43
C LEU A 187 -2.34 -12.10 34.14
N GLN A 188 -2.67 -13.37 33.87
CA GLN A 188 -3.78 -14.05 34.54
C GLN A 188 -3.55 -14.21 36.05
N GLN A 189 -2.31 -14.44 36.48
CA GLN A 189 -1.93 -14.55 37.89
C GLN A 189 -1.80 -13.17 38.58
N SER A 190 -1.69 -12.10 37.80
CA SER A 190 -1.53 -10.71 38.27
C SER A 190 -2.86 -10.05 38.64
N LEU A 191 -3.50 -10.60 39.68
CA LEU A 191 -4.82 -10.17 40.19
C LEU A 191 -4.90 -8.69 40.61
N ASP A 192 -3.75 -8.04 40.80
CA ASP A 192 -3.62 -6.63 41.21
C ASP A 192 -3.71 -5.67 40.03
N LEU A 193 -3.33 -6.12 38.83
CA LEU A 193 -3.42 -5.34 37.60
C LEU A 193 -4.86 -5.31 37.09
N LEU A 194 -5.57 -6.44 37.21
CA LEU A 194 -6.91 -6.66 36.62
C LEU A 194 -8.02 -5.77 37.19
N GLU A 195 -7.78 -5.02 38.26
CA GLU A 195 -8.78 -4.06 38.77
C GLU A 195 -9.02 -2.91 37.80
N ASP A 196 -7.94 -2.40 37.22
CA ASP A 196 -7.97 -1.25 36.33
C ASP A 196 -8.11 -1.68 34.87
N VAL A 197 -7.95 -2.97 34.55
CA VAL A 197 -8.06 -3.48 33.18
C VAL A 197 -9.51 -3.53 32.72
N ALA A 198 -9.81 -2.79 31.67
CA ALA A 198 -11.04 -2.92 30.88
C ALA A 198 -10.89 -3.99 29.80
N GLU A 199 -9.76 -3.98 29.09
CA GLU A 199 -9.50 -4.90 27.98
C GLU A 199 -8.02 -5.25 27.89
N ILE A 200 -7.74 -6.45 27.38
CA ILE A 200 -6.41 -6.90 27.00
C ILE A 200 -6.47 -7.28 25.52
N ARG A 201 -5.53 -6.79 24.74
CA ARG A 201 -5.35 -7.18 23.34
C ARG A 201 -3.93 -7.66 23.11
N GLY A 202 -3.77 -8.57 22.15
CA GLY A 202 -2.46 -8.96 21.68
C GLY A 202 -1.84 -7.81 20.90
N THR A 203 -0.53 -7.84 20.78
CA THR A 203 0.11 -7.28 19.60
C THR A 203 0.11 -8.36 18.53
N SER A 204 -0.23 -8.03 17.28
CA SER A 204 -0.24 -9.02 16.19
C SER A 204 1.06 -9.83 16.18
N PRO A 205 1.00 -11.16 16.01
CA PRO A 205 2.19 -12.01 15.94
C PRO A 205 3.20 -11.48 14.93
N SER A 206 4.47 -11.49 15.33
CA SER A 206 5.56 -11.03 14.48
C SER A 206 6.05 -12.15 13.55
N ALA A 207 6.95 -11.85 12.62
CA ALA A 207 7.53 -12.88 11.74
C ALA A 207 8.36 -13.88 12.57
N GLU A 208 9.06 -13.40 13.60
CA GLU A 208 9.86 -14.25 14.49
C GLU A 208 9.02 -15.31 15.20
N TYR A 209 7.77 -15.01 15.55
CA TYR A 209 6.84 -15.99 16.13
C TYR A 209 6.66 -17.22 15.21
N PHE A 210 6.39 -16.99 13.93
CA PHE A 210 6.14 -18.08 12.97
C PHE A 210 7.40 -18.83 12.57
N LEU A 211 8.56 -18.17 12.53
CA LEU A 211 9.81 -18.74 12.05
C LEU A 211 10.62 -19.42 13.15
N SER A 212 10.61 -18.86 14.36
CA SER A 212 11.57 -19.21 15.41
C SER A 212 10.93 -19.70 16.71
N GLU A 213 9.65 -19.39 16.97
CA GLU A 213 8.97 -19.81 18.22
C GLU A 213 8.09 -21.06 18.05
N LEU A 214 7.48 -21.24 16.88
CA LEU A 214 6.64 -22.39 16.60
C LEU A 214 7.45 -23.64 16.28
N LYS A 215 6.98 -24.79 16.78
CA LYS A 215 7.50 -26.08 16.32
C LYS A 215 6.96 -26.40 14.92
N PRO A 216 7.66 -27.23 14.13
CA PRO A 216 7.24 -27.53 12.75
C PRO A 216 5.80 -28.06 12.61
N TYR A 217 5.31 -28.86 13.55
CA TYR A 217 3.93 -29.36 13.50
C TYR A 217 2.89 -28.27 13.81
N GLU A 218 3.22 -27.33 14.69
CA GLU A 218 2.35 -26.18 15.02
C GLU A 218 2.26 -25.26 13.81
N LEU A 219 3.41 -24.94 13.20
CA LEU A 219 3.47 -24.17 11.97
C LEU A 219 2.66 -24.82 10.83
N ALA A 220 2.73 -26.15 10.70
CA ALA A 220 1.95 -26.87 9.71
C ALA A 220 0.44 -26.72 9.91
N ASP A 221 -0.04 -26.71 11.16
CA ASP A 221 -1.46 -26.46 11.46
C ASP A 221 -1.88 -25.03 11.09
N TRP A 222 -1.04 -24.03 11.34
CA TRP A 222 -1.28 -22.64 10.89
C TRP A 222 -1.35 -22.51 9.38
N VAL A 223 -0.40 -23.11 8.66
CA VAL A 223 -0.37 -23.08 7.19
C VAL A 223 -1.57 -23.82 6.60
N LYS A 224 -1.97 -24.94 7.20
CA LYS A 224 -3.16 -25.69 6.78
C LYS A 224 -4.45 -24.92 7.03
N ASP A 225 -4.58 -24.26 8.18
CA ASP A 225 -5.70 -23.37 8.49
C ASP A 225 -5.80 -22.24 7.46
N LEU A 226 -4.69 -21.56 7.17
CA LEU A 226 -4.67 -20.52 6.14
C LEU A 226 -5.01 -21.08 4.76
N ALA A 227 -4.41 -22.19 4.34
CA ALA A 227 -4.70 -22.82 3.06
C ALA A 227 -6.20 -23.17 2.90
N ALA A 228 -6.86 -23.59 3.99
CA ALA A 228 -8.30 -23.89 3.99
C ALA A 228 -9.18 -22.63 3.92
N ARG A 229 -8.65 -21.45 4.30
CA ARG A 229 -9.34 -20.15 4.23
C ARG A 229 -9.05 -19.38 2.96
N VAL A 230 -8.12 -19.85 2.12
CA VAL A 230 -7.78 -19.22 0.85
C VAL A 230 -8.85 -19.57 -0.19
N GLU A 231 -9.58 -18.56 -0.65
CA GLU A 231 -10.54 -18.65 -1.75
C GLU A 231 -9.96 -17.97 -2.98
N ALA A 232 -9.58 -18.77 -3.98
CA ALA A 232 -9.10 -18.25 -5.25
C ALA A 232 -10.28 -18.13 -6.23
N ASP A 233 -10.49 -16.95 -6.83
CA ASP A 233 -11.59 -16.71 -7.76
C ASP A 233 -11.55 -17.72 -8.92
N GLU A 234 -12.71 -18.13 -9.44
CA GLU A 234 -12.76 -19.04 -10.60
C GLU A 234 -11.98 -18.47 -11.80
N LEU A 235 -11.25 -19.34 -12.49
CA LEU A 235 -10.50 -18.98 -13.68
C LEU A 235 -11.47 -18.53 -14.79
N SER A 236 -11.24 -17.32 -15.29
CA SER A 236 -11.98 -16.72 -16.40
C SER A 236 -11.02 -16.06 -17.38
N GLU A 237 -11.50 -15.69 -18.56
CA GLU A 237 -10.71 -14.90 -19.53
C GLU A 237 -10.30 -13.52 -18.97
N SER A 238 -11.04 -13.03 -17.97
CA SER A 238 -10.73 -11.76 -17.32
C SER A 238 -9.74 -11.86 -16.17
N THR A 239 -9.41 -13.08 -15.71
CA THR A 239 -8.52 -13.29 -14.56
C THR A 239 -7.11 -12.77 -14.88
N PRO A 240 -6.58 -11.84 -14.07
CA PRO A 240 -5.23 -11.33 -14.26
C PRO A 240 -4.19 -12.31 -13.72
N PHE A 241 -2.99 -12.24 -14.31
CA PHE A 241 -1.83 -13.03 -13.93
C PHE A 241 -0.67 -12.12 -13.52
N VAL A 242 0.01 -12.51 -12.45
CA VAL A 242 1.40 -12.07 -12.22
C VAL A 242 2.29 -13.05 -12.97
N THR A 243 3.07 -12.57 -13.92
CA THR A 243 4.10 -13.35 -14.62
C THR A 243 5.42 -13.10 -13.91
N LEU A 244 5.86 -14.04 -13.08
CA LEU A 244 7.07 -13.92 -12.27
C LEU A 244 8.30 -14.41 -13.05
N LEU A 245 9.26 -13.50 -13.29
CA LEU A 245 10.55 -13.81 -13.92
C LEU A 245 11.64 -13.93 -12.86
N ASP A 246 11.96 -15.17 -12.47
CA ASP A 246 12.87 -15.43 -11.34
C ASP A 246 13.59 -16.79 -11.47
N THR A 247 13.98 -17.41 -10.36
CA THR A 247 14.74 -18.68 -10.27
C THR A 247 13.91 -19.96 -10.50
N GLY A 248 12.60 -19.80 -10.72
CA GLY A 248 11.60 -20.87 -10.79
C GLY A 248 10.62 -20.77 -9.62
N VAL A 249 9.62 -21.66 -9.56
CA VAL A 249 8.68 -21.73 -8.40
C VAL A 249 8.36 -23.18 -8.05
N ASN A 250 8.44 -23.51 -6.76
CA ASN A 250 8.01 -24.80 -6.23
C ASN A 250 6.51 -24.78 -5.88
N ARG A 251 5.65 -24.96 -6.89
CA ARG A 251 4.18 -24.82 -6.79
C ARG A 251 3.48 -25.69 -5.74
N HIS A 252 4.08 -26.82 -5.34
CA HIS A 252 3.46 -27.78 -4.41
C HIS A 252 3.45 -27.31 -2.96
N HIS A 253 3.94 -26.11 -2.68
CA HIS A 253 3.73 -25.46 -1.39
C HIS A 253 2.21 -25.29 -1.13
N PRO A 254 1.67 -25.64 0.07
CA PRO A 254 0.23 -25.62 0.33
C PRO A 254 -0.46 -24.27 0.05
N LEU A 255 0.24 -23.16 0.28
CA LEU A 255 -0.27 -21.81 0.01
C LEU A 255 -0.16 -21.36 -1.46
N LEU A 256 0.53 -22.10 -2.32
CA LEU A 256 0.70 -21.75 -3.74
C LEU A 256 -0.15 -22.62 -4.68
N ASP A 257 -0.55 -23.81 -4.24
CA ASP A 257 -1.19 -24.82 -5.07
C ASP A 257 -2.48 -24.34 -5.76
N ALA A 258 -3.30 -23.54 -5.06
CA ALA A 258 -4.54 -22.97 -5.61
C ALA A 258 -4.31 -21.83 -6.62
N ALA A 259 -3.13 -21.21 -6.61
CA ALA A 259 -2.83 -20.01 -7.37
C ALA A 259 -1.97 -20.24 -8.62
N ILE A 260 -1.35 -21.41 -8.75
CA ILE A 260 -0.39 -21.73 -9.83
C ILE A 260 -0.70 -23.10 -10.44
N ALA A 261 -1.16 -23.10 -11.69
CA ALA A 261 -1.34 -24.34 -12.44
C ALA A 261 0.00 -24.92 -12.90
N SER A 262 0.08 -26.25 -13.08
CA SER A 262 1.29 -26.90 -13.58
C SER A 262 1.67 -26.46 -15.01
N SER A 263 0.68 -26.07 -15.81
CA SER A 263 0.88 -25.53 -17.17
C SER A 263 1.45 -24.10 -17.18
N ASP A 264 1.47 -23.43 -16.04
CA ASP A 264 1.89 -22.04 -15.88
C ASP A 264 3.32 -21.93 -15.33
N LEU A 265 4.07 -23.03 -15.37
CA LEU A 265 5.47 -23.10 -14.99
C LEU A 265 6.33 -23.26 -16.24
N HIS A 266 7.08 -22.20 -16.58
CA HIS A 266 7.89 -22.12 -17.78
C HIS A 266 9.37 -21.93 -17.44
N SER A 267 10.22 -22.11 -18.43
CA SER A 267 11.64 -21.77 -18.37
C SER A 267 12.09 -21.23 -19.72
N VAL A 268 12.96 -20.23 -19.75
CA VAL A 268 13.49 -19.67 -21.01
C VAL A 268 14.20 -20.78 -21.82
N MET A 269 15.02 -21.59 -21.16
CA MET A 269 15.66 -22.76 -21.76
C MET A 269 14.97 -24.03 -21.27
N ASP A 270 14.60 -24.92 -22.19
CA ASP A 270 13.84 -26.14 -21.86
C ASP A 270 14.63 -27.08 -20.93
N GLU A 271 15.96 -27.04 -20.97
CA GLU A 271 16.84 -27.89 -20.16
C GLU A 271 16.93 -27.47 -18.69
N TRP A 272 16.46 -26.28 -18.31
CA TRP A 272 16.60 -25.76 -16.93
C TRP A 272 15.51 -26.24 -15.97
N GLU A 273 14.49 -26.93 -16.50
CA GLU A 273 13.24 -27.21 -15.81
C GLU A 273 12.60 -25.92 -15.24
N SER A 274 11.47 -26.02 -14.52
CA SER A 274 10.76 -24.85 -13.98
C SER A 274 10.78 -24.75 -12.45
N HIS A 275 11.32 -25.76 -11.77
CA HIS A 275 11.43 -25.79 -10.32
C HIS A 275 12.42 -24.74 -9.81
N ASP A 276 12.16 -24.27 -8.60
CA ASP A 276 13.01 -23.31 -7.91
C ASP A 276 14.15 -24.03 -7.20
N HIS A 277 15.36 -23.67 -7.58
CA HIS A 277 16.60 -24.28 -7.12
C HIS A 277 17.35 -23.40 -6.10
N ASP A 278 16.99 -22.12 -6.01
CA ASP A 278 17.64 -21.12 -5.16
C ASP A 278 16.73 -20.74 -4.00
N GLY A 279 15.44 -20.58 -4.28
CA GLY A 279 14.40 -20.31 -3.31
C GLY A 279 13.74 -18.94 -3.46
N HIS A 280 14.47 -17.99 -4.05
CA HIS A 280 14.02 -16.62 -4.22
C HIS A 280 12.71 -16.51 -5.02
N GLY A 281 12.54 -17.27 -6.10
CA GLY A 281 11.31 -17.26 -6.89
C GLY A 281 10.09 -17.75 -6.11
N THR A 282 10.23 -18.77 -5.26
CA THR A 282 9.13 -19.26 -4.41
C THR A 282 8.79 -18.27 -3.31
N GLU A 283 9.78 -17.58 -2.73
CA GLU A 283 9.57 -16.47 -1.80
C GLU A 283 8.77 -15.34 -2.44
N MET A 284 9.15 -14.95 -3.66
CA MET A 284 8.47 -13.88 -4.40
C MET A 284 7.05 -14.30 -4.82
N ALA A 285 6.83 -15.58 -5.15
CA ALA A 285 5.50 -16.10 -5.44
C ALA A 285 4.57 -16.00 -4.23
N GLY A 286 5.05 -16.32 -3.03
CA GLY A 286 4.28 -16.16 -1.78
C GLY A 286 3.83 -14.71 -1.57
N LEU A 287 4.76 -13.75 -1.70
CA LEU A 287 4.45 -12.32 -1.58
C LEU A 287 3.54 -11.81 -2.70
N ALA A 288 3.74 -12.25 -3.94
CA ALA A 288 2.93 -11.84 -5.09
C ALA A 288 1.49 -12.37 -5.03
N ILE A 289 1.23 -13.45 -4.29
CA ILE A 289 -0.11 -14.01 -4.08
C ILE A 289 -0.75 -13.45 -2.81
N HIS A 290 -0.08 -13.57 -1.67
CA HIS A 290 -0.66 -13.32 -0.34
C HIS A 290 -0.25 -11.99 0.29
N GLY A 291 0.79 -11.33 -0.23
CA GLY A 291 1.49 -10.28 0.49
C GLY A 291 2.27 -10.85 1.68
N ASP A 292 2.54 -10.01 2.67
CA ASP A 292 3.19 -10.43 3.92
C ASP A 292 2.28 -11.38 4.73
N LEU A 293 2.71 -12.62 4.89
CA LEU A 293 1.90 -13.69 5.50
C LEU A 293 1.58 -13.46 6.97
N ARG A 294 2.24 -12.54 7.67
CA ARG A 294 1.94 -12.23 9.09
C ARG A 294 0.46 -11.87 9.27
N GLY A 295 -0.10 -11.04 8.39
CA GLY A 295 -1.51 -10.64 8.46
C GLY A 295 -2.46 -11.84 8.23
N PRO A 296 -2.40 -12.52 7.07
CA PRO A 296 -3.22 -13.69 6.76
C PRO A 296 -3.15 -14.83 7.77
N LEU A 297 -1.96 -15.11 8.33
CA LEU A 297 -1.76 -16.15 9.35
C LEU A 297 -2.36 -15.76 10.70
N SER A 298 -2.32 -14.46 11.05
CA SER A 298 -2.83 -13.95 12.33
C SER A 298 -4.34 -13.68 12.31
N SER A 299 -4.99 -13.76 11.15
CA SER A 299 -6.42 -13.54 10.96
C SER A 299 -7.18 -14.85 10.77
N LYS A 300 -8.47 -14.87 11.16
CA LYS A 300 -9.41 -15.96 10.85
C LYS A 300 -10.32 -15.67 9.66
N GLU A 301 -10.16 -14.51 9.02
CA GLU A 301 -10.92 -14.14 7.84
C GLU A 301 -10.56 -14.99 6.62
N VAL A 302 -11.51 -15.08 5.69
CA VAL A 302 -11.27 -15.68 4.36
C VAL A 302 -10.33 -14.79 3.56
N VAL A 303 -9.31 -15.39 2.96
CA VAL A 303 -8.34 -14.67 2.12
C VAL A 303 -8.73 -14.87 0.66
N ARG A 304 -9.25 -13.82 0.03
CA ARG A 304 -9.66 -13.86 -1.38
C ARG A 304 -8.51 -13.48 -2.31
N ILE A 305 -8.22 -14.35 -3.27
CA ILE A 305 -7.20 -14.13 -4.30
C ILE A 305 -7.89 -13.98 -5.66
N GLY A 306 -7.92 -12.75 -6.17
CA GLY A 306 -8.56 -12.40 -7.44
C GLY A 306 -7.69 -12.59 -8.68
N HIS A 307 -6.47 -13.11 -8.52
CA HIS A 307 -5.50 -13.31 -9.60
C HIS A 307 -4.87 -14.70 -9.55
N ARG A 308 -4.02 -14.98 -10.53
CA ARG A 308 -3.17 -16.18 -10.58
C ARG A 308 -1.72 -15.81 -10.82
N LEU A 309 -0.82 -16.77 -10.69
CA LEU A 309 0.58 -16.59 -11.00
C LEU A 309 1.03 -17.61 -12.05
N GLU A 310 1.78 -17.12 -13.03
CA GLU A 310 2.58 -17.93 -13.94
C GLU A 310 4.06 -17.58 -13.69
N SER A 311 4.94 -18.58 -13.72
CA SER A 311 6.37 -18.41 -13.48
C SER A 311 7.14 -18.71 -14.73
N ILE A 312 8.18 -17.92 -15.01
CA ILE A 312 9.18 -18.25 -16.02
C ILE A 312 10.58 -18.13 -15.43
N LYS A 313 11.27 -19.26 -15.41
CA LYS A 313 12.66 -19.34 -14.97
C LYS A 313 13.57 -18.65 -15.97
N ILE A 314 14.26 -17.60 -15.50
CA ILE A 314 15.24 -16.84 -16.28
C ILE A 314 16.66 -17.10 -15.84
N TRP A 315 16.87 -17.84 -14.75
CA TRP A 315 18.19 -18.19 -14.21
C TRP A 315 18.57 -19.65 -14.52
N PRO A 316 19.81 -19.89 -15.00
CA PRO A 316 20.29 -21.25 -15.16
C PRO A 316 20.47 -21.92 -13.78
N PRO A 317 20.22 -23.23 -13.66
CA PRO A 317 20.47 -23.98 -12.42
C PRO A 317 21.93 -23.94 -11.95
N GLN A 318 22.87 -23.62 -12.85
CA GLN A 318 24.29 -23.46 -12.55
C GLN A 318 24.86 -22.24 -13.28
N GLY A 319 25.67 -21.45 -12.57
CA GLY A 319 26.31 -20.25 -13.12
C GLY A 319 25.35 -19.06 -13.22
N THR A 320 25.67 -18.11 -14.08
CA THR A 320 24.87 -16.90 -14.30
C THR A 320 24.76 -16.59 -15.79
N ASN A 321 23.64 -16.00 -16.21
CA ASN A 321 23.55 -15.50 -17.58
C ASN A 321 24.52 -14.32 -17.76
N PRO A 322 25.25 -14.24 -18.90
CA PRO A 322 26.04 -13.06 -19.20
C PRO A 322 25.14 -11.82 -19.23
N ALA A 323 25.50 -10.77 -18.47
CA ALA A 323 24.65 -9.58 -18.32
C ALA A 323 24.25 -8.89 -19.64
N ARG A 324 25.06 -9.07 -20.68
CA ARG A 324 24.82 -8.57 -22.05
C ARG A 324 23.71 -9.29 -22.83
N LEU A 325 23.11 -10.34 -22.28
CA LEU A 325 22.04 -11.12 -22.92
C LEU A 325 20.69 -10.96 -22.21
N TYR A 326 20.58 -10.12 -21.18
CA TYR A 326 19.34 -10.03 -20.41
C TYR A 326 18.15 -9.44 -21.19
N GLY A 327 18.35 -8.52 -22.14
CA GLY A 327 17.25 -8.10 -23.01
C GLY A 327 16.76 -9.24 -23.91
N TRP A 328 17.67 -10.07 -24.46
CA TRP A 328 17.28 -11.29 -25.17
C TRP A 328 16.51 -12.27 -24.25
N VAL A 329 17.01 -12.54 -23.04
CA VAL A 329 16.31 -13.40 -22.06
C VAL A 329 14.90 -12.87 -21.76
N MET A 330 14.75 -11.56 -21.58
CA MET A 330 13.46 -10.92 -21.35
C MET A 330 12.52 -11.04 -22.55
N ASN A 331 13.01 -10.85 -23.77
CA ASN A 331 12.22 -11.02 -24.99
C ASN A 331 11.76 -12.48 -25.16
N SER A 332 12.67 -13.44 -24.98
CA SER A 332 12.37 -14.88 -25.04
C SER A 332 11.37 -15.28 -23.95
N ALA A 333 11.51 -14.75 -22.73
CA ALA A 333 10.58 -15.03 -21.65
C ALA A 333 9.16 -14.55 -21.97
N ALA A 334 9.02 -13.31 -22.46
CA ALA A 334 7.72 -12.77 -22.86
C ALA A 334 7.09 -13.59 -24.00
N GLN A 335 7.88 -13.99 -25.00
CA GLN A 335 7.40 -14.83 -26.09
C GLN A 335 6.88 -16.18 -25.59
N LYS A 336 7.64 -16.86 -24.73
CA LYS A 336 7.32 -18.23 -24.29
C LYS A 336 6.04 -18.34 -23.47
N VAL A 337 5.78 -17.37 -22.58
CA VAL A 337 4.52 -17.35 -21.82
C VAL A 337 3.33 -16.96 -22.71
N GLU A 338 3.55 -16.08 -23.70
CA GLU A 338 2.51 -15.65 -24.64
C GLU A 338 2.17 -16.70 -25.70
N GLU A 339 3.12 -17.54 -26.09
CA GLU A 339 2.87 -18.72 -26.92
C GLU A 339 1.89 -19.68 -26.26
N SER A 340 2.01 -19.84 -24.93
CA SER A 340 1.11 -20.69 -24.15
C SER A 340 -0.29 -20.07 -24.01
N ASN A 341 -0.38 -18.74 -23.89
CA ASN A 341 -1.65 -18.01 -23.88
C ASN A 341 -1.47 -16.53 -24.27
N ALA A 342 -1.83 -16.16 -25.49
CA ALA A 342 -1.50 -14.84 -26.05
C ALA A 342 -2.33 -13.69 -25.47
N GLU A 343 -3.55 -13.96 -24.99
CA GLU A 343 -4.53 -12.93 -24.58
C GLU A 343 -4.62 -12.78 -23.06
N ARG A 344 -3.83 -13.55 -22.29
CA ARG A 344 -3.72 -13.42 -20.84
C ARG A 344 -3.31 -12.01 -20.43
N ARG A 345 -3.98 -11.53 -19.40
CA ARG A 345 -3.78 -10.22 -18.80
C ARG A 345 -2.65 -10.26 -17.80
N ARG A 346 -1.46 -9.81 -18.19
CA ARG A 346 -0.23 -9.99 -17.42
C ARG A 346 0.27 -8.70 -16.77
N THR A 347 0.73 -8.86 -15.53
CA THR A 347 1.74 -8.00 -14.92
C THR A 347 3.04 -8.78 -14.87
N PHE A 348 4.04 -8.38 -15.67
CA PHE A 348 5.36 -9.00 -15.64
C PHE A 348 6.15 -8.44 -14.46
N ALA A 349 6.55 -9.29 -13.53
CA ALA A 349 7.27 -8.91 -12.32
C ALA A 349 8.67 -9.53 -12.33
N MET A 350 9.70 -8.71 -12.10
CA MET A 350 11.09 -9.16 -12.09
C MET A 350 11.87 -8.48 -10.97
N MET A 351 12.52 -9.30 -10.16
CA MET A 351 13.25 -8.87 -8.98
C MET A 351 14.77 -8.94 -9.18
N THR A 352 15.19 -9.53 -10.31
CA THR A 352 16.58 -9.62 -10.72
C THR A 352 17.07 -8.30 -11.31
N THR A 353 18.23 -7.85 -10.83
CA THR A 353 18.92 -6.65 -11.32
C THR A 353 20.39 -6.95 -11.63
N ALA A 354 21.02 -6.09 -12.41
CA ALA A 354 22.44 -6.15 -12.71
C ALA A 354 23.14 -4.84 -12.34
N TYR A 355 24.28 -4.98 -11.65
CA TYR A 355 25.13 -3.85 -11.31
C TYR A 355 25.76 -3.26 -12.58
N GLY A 356 25.56 -1.95 -12.80
CA GLY A 356 26.18 -1.23 -13.91
C GLY A 356 25.96 0.27 -13.78
N ALA A 357 27.02 1.06 -13.98
CA ALA A 357 26.95 2.51 -13.90
C ALA A 357 26.29 3.10 -15.18
N THR A 358 25.00 2.84 -15.38
CA THR A 358 24.25 3.52 -16.43
C THR A 358 23.85 4.94 -16.02
N ALA A 359 23.81 5.26 -14.72
CA ALA A 359 23.42 6.59 -14.21
C ALA A 359 22.11 7.11 -14.83
N GLY A 360 21.14 6.19 -15.01
CA GLY A 360 19.84 6.45 -15.65
C GLY A 360 19.84 6.32 -17.17
N MET A 361 20.99 6.10 -17.81
CA MET A 361 21.07 5.87 -19.24
C MET A 361 20.41 4.55 -19.65
N PRO A 362 19.76 4.50 -20.82
CA PRO A 362 19.29 3.25 -21.40
C PRO A 362 20.42 2.25 -21.56
N SER A 363 20.14 1.02 -21.14
CA SER A 363 20.90 -0.18 -21.44
C SER A 363 20.17 -0.98 -22.53
N GLU A 364 20.80 -2.05 -23.02
CA GLU A 364 20.13 -3.02 -23.88
C GLU A 364 18.90 -3.66 -23.18
N TRP A 365 19.03 -3.97 -21.90
CA TRP A 365 17.99 -4.63 -21.13
C TRP A 365 16.80 -3.71 -20.82
N SER A 366 17.04 -2.51 -20.27
CA SER A 366 15.99 -1.53 -20.00
C SER A 366 15.29 -1.04 -21.27
N ALA A 367 16.03 -0.89 -22.38
CA ALA A 367 15.42 -0.56 -23.67
C ALA A 367 14.57 -1.71 -24.21
N THR A 368 14.94 -2.96 -23.94
CA THR A 368 14.11 -4.12 -24.29
C THR A 368 12.82 -4.17 -23.46
N VAL A 369 12.90 -3.87 -22.15
CA VAL A 369 11.71 -3.70 -21.32
C VAL A 369 10.81 -2.59 -21.89
N ASP A 370 11.36 -1.43 -22.23
CA ASP A 370 10.59 -0.33 -22.82
C ASP A 370 9.96 -0.72 -24.17
N ARG A 371 10.68 -1.49 -25.00
CA ARG A 371 10.20 -2.02 -26.28
C ARG A 371 9.00 -2.96 -26.09
N LEU A 372 9.11 -3.91 -25.16
CA LEU A 372 8.06 -4.86 -24.83
C LEU A 372 6.85 -4.17 -24.18
N ALA A 373 7.10 -3.19 -23.30
CA ALA A 373 6.06 -2.41 -22.64
C ALA A 373 5.26 -1.57 -23.64
N PHE A 374 5.93 -0.93 -24.61
CA PHE A 374 5.28 -0.22 -25.71
C PHE A 374 4.42 -1.16 -26.59
N GLY A 375 4.72 -2.46 -26.57
CA GLY A 375 3.91 -3.50 -27.17
C GLY A 375 4.45 -4.05 -28.50
N LEU A 376 5.76 -3.92 -28.72
CA LEU A 376 6.45 -4.58 -29.83
C LEU A 376 6.83 -6.01 -29.42
N THR A 377 6.98 -6.87 -30.42
CA THR A 377 7.22 -8.32 -30.27
C THR A 377 8.07 -8.85 -31.41
N GLY A 378 8.90 -9.86 -31.14
CA GLY A 378 9.62 -10.60 -32.18
C GLY A 378 11.03 -10.10 -32.46
N ASP A 379 11.67 -10.77 -33.42
CA ASP A 379 13.04 -10.48 -33.90
C ASP A 379 13.03 -9.74 -35.25
N SER A 380 11.87 -9.23 -35.67
CA SER A 380 11.66 -8.69 -37.01
C SER A 380 12.45 -7.41 -37.25
N ILE A 381 13.55 -7.55 -38.00
CA ILE A 381 14.49 -6.50 -38.43
C ILE A 381 13.90 -5.59 -39.53
N ASN A 382 12.62 -5.24 -39.46
CA ASN A 382 12.14 -4.08 -40.21
C ASN A 382 12.69 -2.83 -39.49
N GLN A 383 13.02 -1.78 -40.25
CA GLN A 383 13.74 -0.59 -39.78
C GLN A 383 13.11 0.10 -38.53
N PHE A 384 11.87 -0.22 -38.18
CA PHE A 384 11.10 0.35 -37.07
C PHE A 384 10.42 -0.67 -36.14
N ASP A 385 10.52 -1.97 -36.45
CA ASP A 385 9.97 -3.08 -35.64
C ASP A 385 8.46 -2.98 -35.30
N LEU A 386 7.67 -2.29 -36.14
CA LEU A 386 6.24 -2.09 -35.93
C LEU A 386 5.40 -3.18 -36.61
N PRO A 387 4.33 -3.67 -35.97
CA PRO A 387 3.41 -4.60 -36.61
C PRO A 387 2.69 -3.96 -37.81
N PRO A 388 2.12 -4.77 -38.72
CA PRO A 388 1.34 -4.25 -39.85
C PRO A 388 0.28 -3.24 -39.40
N VAL A 389 0.15 -2.15 -40.15
CA VAL A 389 -0.82 -1.09 -39.87
C VAL A 389 -2.22 -1.62 -40.14
N SER A 390 -3.11 -1.55 -39.14
CA SER A 390 -4.51 -1.96 -39.30
C SER A 390 -5.29 -0.96 -40.16
N ALA A 391 -6.54 -1.29 -40.53
CA ALA A 391 -7.43 -0.38 -41.26
C ALA A 391 -7.66 0.98 -40.56
N SER A 392 -7.36 1.09 -39.25
CA SER A 392 -7.46 2.33 -38.47
C SER A 392 -6.25 3.26 -38.62
N GLY A 393 -5.19 2.85 -39.33
CA GLY A 393 -3.99 3.67 -39.56
C GLY A 393 -2.93 3.59 -38.45
N PHE A 394 -3.12 2.72 -37.43
CA PHE A 394 -2.14 2.48 -36.36
C PHE A 394 -1.76 0.98 -36.26
N PRO A 395 -0.50 0.64 -35.92
CA PRO A 395 -0.08 -0.74 -35.64
C PRO A 395 -0.84 -1.32 -34.44
N GLN A 396 -1.23 -2.59 -34.52
CA GLN A 396 -1.88 -3.28 -33.39
C GLN A 396 -0.81 -3.67 -32.36
N LEU A 397 -0.53 -2.78 -31.42
CA LEU A 397 0.40 -3.01 -30.32
C LEU A 397 -0.26 -3.83 -29.20
N ARG A 398 0.56 -4.59 -28.48
CA ARG A 398 0.17 -5.31 -27.25
C ARG A 398 0.96 -4.76 -26.05
N PRO A 399 0.56 -3.62 -25.47
CA PRO A 399 1.28 -3.03 -24.34
C PRO A 399 1.39 -4.00 -23.16
N ARG A 400 2.52 -3.97 -22.45
CA ARG A 400 2.79 -4.84 -21.30
C ARG A 400 3.10 -4.00 -20.07
N LEU A 401 2.53 -4.40 -18.93
CA LEU A 401 2.88 -3.81 -17.65
C LEU A 401 4.08 -4.57 -17.05
N PHE A 402 5.12 -3.83 -16.71
CA PHE A 402 6.30 -4.36 -16.02
C PHE A 402 6.45 -3.72 -14.64
N VAL A 403 6.80 -4.55 -13.66
CA VAL A 403 7.18 -4.16 -12.29
C VAL A 403 8.60 -4.68 -12.03
N LEU A 404 9.51 -3.78 -11.67
CA LEU A 404 10.95 -4.04 -11.54
C LEU A 404 11.44 -3.64 -10.15
N SER A 405 12.28 -4.45 -9.53
CA SER A 405 13.00 -4.05 -8.31
C SER A 405 14.08 -3.00 -8.62
N ALA A 406 14.31 -2.07 -7.70
CA ALA A 406 15.31 -0.99 -7.87
C ALA A 406 16.77 -1.45 -7.66
N GLY A 407 16.98 -2.67 -7.17
CA GLY A 407 18.28 -3.21 -6.80
C GLY A 407 18.68 -2.87 -5.35
N ASN A 408 19.56 -3.70 -4.79
CA ASN A 408 19.85 -3.70 -3.35
C ASN A 408 21.26 -3.20 -3.02
N ILE A 409 21.38 -2.45 -1.93
CA ILE A 409 22.63 -2.26 -1.21
C ILE A 409 22.86 -3.50 -0.35
N HIS A 410 24.00 -4.14 -0.52
CA HIS A 410 24.35 -5.33 0.26
C HIS A 410 24.43 -4.97 1.76
N TRP A 411 23.99 -5.90 2.61
CA TRP A 411 23.69 -5.61 4.02
C TRP A 411 24.89 -5.22 4.85
N ASP A 412 26.08 -5.70 4.50
CA ASP A 412 27.35 -5.32 5.12
C ASP A 412 27.66 -3.81 5.02
N GLN A 413 27.02 -3.10 4.10
CA GLN A 413 27.20 -1.66 3.87
C GLN A 413 26.13 -0.80 4.53
N TRP A 414 25.16 -1.38 5.23
CA TRP A 414 24.07 -0.63 5.87
C TRP A 414 24.53 0.26 7.03
N HIS A 415 25.75 0.07 7.54
CA HIS A 415 26.33 0.97 8.55
C HIS A 415 26.42 2.42 8.06
N LYS A 416 26.55 2.64 6.74
CA LYS A 416 26.58 3.97 6.08
C LYS A 416 25.20 4.53 5.71
N TYR A 417 24.12 3.99 6.26
CA TYR A 417 22.78 4.52 6.04
C TYR A 417 22.61 5.92 6.67
N PRO A 418 21.98 6.90 5.99
CA PRO A 418 21.36 6.80 4.66
C PRO A 418 22.27 7.26 3.50
N GLU A 419 23.49 7.70 3.77
CA GLU A 419 24.39 8.32 2.78
C GLU A 419 24.66 7.40 1.58
N ASN A 420 24.88 6.11 1.84
CA ASN A 420 25.17 5.14 0.80
C ASN A 420 23.96 4.89 -0.12
N ASN A 421 22.73 5.11 0.35
CA ASN A 421 21.50 4.98 -0.45
C ASN A 421 21.43 6.00 -1.58
N ASP A 422 21.93 7.22 -1.35
CA ASP A 422 21.99 8.26 -2.36
C ASP A 422 23.18 8.09 -3.32
N LEU A 423 24.26 7.46 -2.86
CA LEU A 423 25.47 7.21 -3.64
C LEU A 423 25.32 5.98 -4.54
N GLN A 424 24.68 4.91 -4.06
CA GLN A 424 24.48 3.69 -4.84
C GLN A 424 23.21 3.78 -5.66
N THR A 425 23.44 3.74 -6.96
CA THR A 425 22.42 4.06 -7.93
C THR A 425 21.54 2.86 -8.27
N ILE A 426 20.26 3.13 -8.54
CA ILE A 426 19.29 2.14 -9.08
C ILE A 426 19.93 1.33 -10.21
N GLU A 427 19.72 0.02 -10.16
CA GLU A 427 20.36 -0.94 -11.04
C GLU A 427 19.58 -1.18 -12.35
N ASP A 428 20.26 -1.79 -13.31
CA ASP A 428 19.66 -2.22 -14.57
C ASP A 428 18.70 -3.40 -14.31
N PRO A 429 17.45 -3.41 -14.84
CA PRO A 429 16.84 -2.51 -15.82
C PRO A 429 15.85 -1.47 -15.27
N ALA A 430 15.90 -1.17 -13.98
CA ALA A 430 14.92 -0.31 -13.31
C ALA A 430 14.97 1.17 -13.72
N GLN A 431 15.86 1.56 -14.63
CA GLN A 431 15.83 2.86 -15.32
C GLN A 431 14.90 2.91 -16.54
N ALA A 432 14.27 1.79 -16.92
CA ALA A 432 13.27 1.73 -17.99
C ALA A 432 12.18 2.80 -17.81
N TRP A 433 11.80 3.47 -18.90
CA TRP A 433 10.86 4.58 -18.88
C TRP A 433 9.40 4.13 -18.72
N ASN A 434 9.06 2.95 -19.22
CA ASN A 434 7.70 2.44 -19.31
C ASN A 434 7.32 1.55 -18.12
N ALA A 435 8.29 0.88 -17.48
CA ALA A 435 8.06 0.02 -16.32
C ALA A 435 7.82 0.81 -15.03
N ILE A 436 7.20 0.15 -14.04
CA ILE A 436 7.17 0.60 -12.64
C ILE A 436 8.42 0.06 -11.96
N SER A 437 9.28 0.95 -11.50
CA SER A 437 10.47 0.61 -10.73
C SER A 437 10.20 0.84 -9.25
N VAL A 438 10.52 -0.14 -8.42
CA VAL A 438 10.08 -0.19 -7.03
C VAL A 438 11.28 -0.17 -6.09
N GLY A 439 11.37 0.89 -5.28
CA GLY A 439 12.29 0.95 -4.15
C GLY A 439 11.67 0.34 -2.88
N ALA A 440 12.48 0.19 -1.85
CA ALA A 440 12.03 -0.33 -0.55
C ALA A 440 11.95 0.79 0.49
N CYS A 441 10.84 0.83 1.22
CA CYS A 441 10.65 1.59 2.45
C CYS A 441 10.32 0.61 3.58
N THR A 442 10.26 1.08 4.81
CA THR A 442 9.89 0.18 5.91
C THR A 442 9.01 0.81 6.96
N GLN A 443 8.05 0.04 7.45
CA GLN A 443 7.26 0.26 8.66
C GLN A 443 7.69 -0.66 9.80
N GLN A 444 8.50 -1.67 9.50
CA GLN A 444 8.98 -2.65 10.47
C GLN A 444 10.17 -2.06 11.21
N VAL A 445 9.95 -1.62 12.45
CA VAL A 445 10.99 -1.07 13.33
C VAL A 445 11.01 -1.70 14.72
N ASP A 446 9.93 -2.40 15.07
CA ASP A 446 9.72 -2.99 16.38
C ASP A 446 10.12 -4.47 16.38
N PHE A 447 10.77 -4.90 17.46
CA PHE A 447 11.20 -6.28 17.69
C PHE A 447 11.49 -6.48 19.18
N ASN A 448 11.62 -7.74 19.63
CA ASN A 448 11.82 -8.06 21.03
C ASN A 448 13.18 -7.59 21.58
N LYS A 449 13.19 -6.46 22.29
CA LYS A 449 14.39 -5.89 22.94
C LYS A 449 14.92 -6.73 24.10
N GLY A 450 14.09 -7.55 24.74
CA GLY A 450 14.57 -8.48 25.77
C GLY A 450 15.46 -9.58 25.19
N LYS A 451 15.09 -10.10 24.01
CA LYS A 451 15.87 -11.08 23.26
C LYS A 451 17.09 -10.44 22.56
N TRP A 452 16.91 -9.21 22.08
CA TRP A 452 17.92 -8.47 21.29
C TRP A 452 18.28 -7.10 21.90
N PRO A 453 18.81 -7.03 23.14
CA PRO A 453 18.97 -5.78 23.88
C PRO A 453 20.01 -4.82 23.28
N GLY A 454 20.96 -5.34 22.49
CA GLY A 454 21.99 -4.55 21.84
C GLY A 454 21.62 -4.06 20.44
N LEU A 455 20.45 -4.42 19.89
CA LEU A 455 20.10 -4.08 18.52
C LEU A 455 19.17 -2.86 18.45
N THR A 456 19.34 -2.04 17.41
CA THR A 456 18.45 -0.93 17.06
C THR A 456 18.20 -0.91 15.56
N ALA A 457 16.93 -0.73 15.16
CA ALA A 457 16.54 -0.64 13.75
C ALA A 457 17.31 0.48 13.02
N ILE A 458 17.72 0.23 11.77
CA ILE A 458 18.53 1.17 10.99
C ILE A 458 17.68 2.32 10.45
N ALA A 459 16.61 1.98 9.74
CA ALA A 459 15.72 2.97 9.17
C ALA A 459 14.58 3.31 10.15
N PRO A 460 14.17 4.58 10.23
CA PRO A 460 12.99 4.98 10.99
C PRO A 460 11.70 4.48 10.32
N GLN A 461 10.63 4.40 11.09
CA GLN A 461 9.31 3.98 10.60
C GLN A 461 8.82 4.91 9.50
N GLY A 462 8.42 4.35 8.37
CA GLY A 462 8.05 5.07 7.15
C GLY A 462 9.22 5.64 6.37
N GLY A 463 10.47 5.36 6.74
CA GLY A 463 11.68 5.78 6.04
C GLY A 463 12.06 4.89 4.85
N LEU A 464 13.16 5.25 4.16
CA LEU A 464 13.76 4.40 3.13
C LEU A 464 14.34 3.15 3.80
N ALA A 465 14.14 1.96 3.23
CA ALA A 465 14.78 0.76 3.73
C ALA A 465 16.30 0.84 3.49
N PRO A 466 17.14 0.29 4.39
CA PRO A 466 18.59 0.37 4.25
C PRO A 466 19.13 -0.32 2.99
N SER A 467 18.39 -1.30 2.47
CA SER A 467 18.70 -1.98 1.21
C SER A 467 18.36 -1.18 -0.04
N SER A 468 17.48 -0.18 0.02
CA SER A 468 17.00 0.47 -1.19
C SER A 468 18.06 1.37 -1.83
N ARG A 469 18.21 1.25 -3.15
CA ARG A 469 18.98 2.21 -3.96
C ARG A 469 18.12 3.35 -4.48
N THR A 470 18.76 4.43 -4.91
CA THR A 470 18.06 5.66 -5.35
C THR A 470 18.62 6.18 -6.68
N SER A 471 17.94 7.16 -7.27
CA SER A 471 18.46 7.88 -8.45
C SER A 471 18.87 9.31 -8.17
N VAL A 472 19.14 9.67 -6.91
CA VAL A 472 19.48 11.06 -6.50
C VAL A 472 20.68 11.61 -7.29
N SER A 473 21.64 10.74 -7.61
CA SER A 473 22.84 11.08 -8.39
C SER A 473 22.65 11.11 -9.91
N TRP A 474 21.47 10.78 -10.45
CA TRP A 474 21.23 10.77 -11.89
C TRP A 474 21.18 12.17 -12.50
N SER A 475 21.55 12.25 -13.77
CA SER A 475 21.30 13.44 -14.57
C SER A 475 19.79 13.73 -14.66
N ARG A 476 19.44 15.01 -14.63
CA ARG A 476 18.05 15.51 -14.77
C ARG A 476 17.42 15.21 -16.14
N SER A 477 18.20 14.73 -17.12
CA SER A 477 17.69 14.33 -18.44
C SER A 477 16.99 12.96 -18.44
N TRP A 478 17.15 12.17 -17.37
CA TRP A 478 16.59 10.82 -17.25
C TRP A 478 15.28 10.81 -16.44
N PRO A 479 14.42 9.77 -16.56
CA PRO A 479 13.16 9.68 -15.82
C PRO A 479 13.41 9.66 -14.31
N ASN A 480 12.46 10.16 -13.51
CA ASN A 480 12.54 10.02 -12.05
C ASN A 480 12.30 8.56 -11.66
N LYS A 481 13.19 7.99 -10.85
CA LYS A 481 13.13 6.60 -10.36
C LYS A 481 13.55 6.53 -8.87
N PRO A 482 13.07 5.58 -8.06
CA PRO A 482 12.01 4.62 -8.39
C PRO A 482 10.69 5.37 -8.67
N ASP A 483 9.68 4.72 -9.24
CA ASP A 483 8.37 5.37 -9.41
C ASP A 483 7.59 5.35 -8.10
N VAL A 484 7.76 4.30 -7.30
CA VAL A 484 7.11 4.13 -5.99
C VAL A 484 8.03 3.36 -5.04
N VAL A 485 7.69 3.36 -3.76
CA VAL A 485 8.29 2.45 -2.77
C VAL A 485 7.23 1.57 -2.11
N ALA A 486 7.63 0.38 -1.65
CA ALA A 486 6.77 -0.53 -0.89
C ALA A 486 7.53 -1.11 0.31
N GLU A 487 6.85 -1.85 1.18
CA GLU A 487 7.51 -2.48 2.34
C GLU A 487 8.58 -3.47 1.85
N GLY A 488 9.82 -3.28 2.29
CA GLY A 488 10.92 -4.23 2.04
C GLY A 488 11.63 -4.65 3.33
N GLY A 489 11.08 -4.30 4.50
CA GLY A 489 11.72 -4.56 5.78
C GLY A 489 12.95 -3.68 6.05
N ASN A 490 13.65 -4.04 7.11
CA ASN A 490 14.68 -3.23 7.74
C ASN A 490 15.89 -4.12 8.09
N GLY A 491 16.80 -3.56 8.89
CA GLY A 491 17.89 -4.26 9.54
C GLY A 491 18.25 -3.58 10.85
N CYS A 492 19.27 -4.08 11.55
CA CYS A 492 19.72 -3.51 12.82
C CYS A 492 21.20 -3.11 12.82
N ARG A 493 21.49 -2.07 13.61
CA ARG A 493 22.84 -1.76 14.11
C ARG A 493 23.03 -2.39 15.47
N ASP A 494 24.23 -2.88 15.75
CA ASP A 494 24.63 -3.36 17.07
C ASP A 494 25.21 -2.20 17.89
N ALA A 495 24.62 -1.91 19.05
CA ALA A 495 25.06 -0.85 19.96
C ALA A 495 26.50 -1.05 20.47
N ARG A 496 27.05 -2.26 20.39
CA ARG A 496 28.44 -2.56 20.77
C ARG A 496 29.46 -2.09 19.74
N SER A 497 29.05 -1.83 18.49
CA SER A 497 29.92 -1.30 17.44
C SER A 497 29.11 -0.57 16.36
N THR A 498 29.44 0.70 16.13
CA THR A 498 28.76 1.54 15.13
C THR A 498 28.84 1.00 13.69
N ASP A 499 29.83 0.16 13.39
CA ASP A 499 30.04 -0.45 12.08
C ASP A 499 29.37 -1.83 11.92
N SER A 500 28.89 -2.42 13.01
CA SER A 500 28.27 -3.75 12.98
C SER A 500 26.78 -3.64 12.65
N VAL A 501 26.38 -4.30 11.56
CA VAL A 501 25.00 -4.38 11.08
C VAL A 501 24.57 -5.83 10.88
N VAL A 502 23.28 -6.09 11.05
CA VAL A 502 22.66 -7.40 10.85
C VAL A 502 21.35 -7.25 10.09
N ARG A 503 20.98 -8.28 9.31
CA ARG A 503 19.74 -8.30 8.52
C ARG A 503 18.47 -8.48 9.36
N GLY A 504 18.59 -9.08 10.53
CA GLY A 504 17.46 -9.33 11.45
C GLY A 504 17.38 -8.34 12.62
N PRO A 505 16.51 -8.61 13.61
CA PRO A 505 15.71 -9.84 13.79
C PRO A 505 14.66 -10.08 12.70
N GLU A 506 14.13 -11.30 12.61
CA GLU A 506 13.14 -11.72 11.59
C GLU A 506 11.89 -10.83 11.59
N ASP A 507 11.55 -10.23 12.74
CA ASP A 507 10.49 -9.22 12.90
C ASP A 507 10.58 -8.05 11.91
N LEU A 508 11.81 -7.73 11.52
CA LEU A 508 12.16 -6.65 10.60
C LEU A 508 12.16 -7.09 9.14
N ARG A 509 11.67 -8.30 8.83
CA ARG A 509 11.61 -8.86 7.49
C ARG A 509 10.18 -9.25 7.11
N LEU A 510 9.95 -9.52 5.83
CA LEU A 510 8.65 -9.97 5.32
C LEU A 510 8.52 -11.48 5.47
N LEU A 511 7.37 -11.98 5.91
CA LEU A 511 7.11 -13.42 6.01
C LEU A 511 6.51 -13.95 4.70
N THR A 512 7.07 -15.02 4.15
CA THR A 512 6.64 -15.61 2.87
C THR A 512 6.81 -17.14 2.83
N THR A 513 6.42 -17.76 1.72
CA THR A 513 6.52 -19.20 1.49
C THR A 513 7.96 -19.65 1.24
N SER A 514 8.35 -20.77 1.83
CA SER A 514 9.65 -21.40 1.63
C SER A 514 9.63 -22.31 0.39
N HIS A 515 10.76 -22.36 -0.32
CA HIS A 515 10.96 -23.25 -1.46
C HIS A 515 11.15 -24.72 -1.08
N ASN A 516 11.47 -25.00 0.19
CA ASN A 516 11.70 -26.35 0.68
C ASN A 516 10.76 -26.70 1.85
N PRO A 517 9.51 -27.11 1.54
CA PRO A 517 8.51 -27.49 2.55
C PRO A 517 8.96 -28.60 3.51
N ALA A 518 9.95 -29.42 3.14
CA ALA A 518 10.47 -30.47 3.99
C ALA A 518 11.37 -29.94 5.13
N VAL A 519 11.97 -28.77 4.95
CA VAL A 519 12.80 -28.10 5.96
C VAL A 519 11.97 -27.10 6.77
N GLY A 520 11.11 -26.32 6.10
CA GLY A 520 10.22 -25.36 6.72
C GLY A 520 9.21 -24.84 5.70
N LEU A 521 7.99 -24.57 6.15
CA LEU A 521 6.92 -24.08 5.27
C LEU A 521 7.04 -22.58 4.98
N LEU A 522 7.54 -21.80 5.94
CA LEU A 522 7.70 -20.35 5.80
C LEU A 522 9.17 -19.94 5.91
N THR A 523 9.50 -18.79 5.35
CA THR A 523 10.81 -18.14 5.46
C THR A 523 10.65 -16.62 5.50
N GLU A 524 11.71 -15.92 5.88
CA GLU A 524 11.80 -14.47 5.72
C GLU A 524 12.30 -14.07 4.32
N SER A 525 11.88 -12.91 3.86
CA SER A 525 12.39 -12.24 2.65
C SER A 525 12.36 -10.72 2.83
N GLY A 526 12.62 -9.94 1.79
CA GLY A 526 12.52 -8.48 1.88
C GLY A 526 13.22 -7.73 0.76
N ASP A 527 13.76 -6.58 1.15
CA ASP A 527 14.45 -5.61 0.31
C ASP A 527 13.62 -5.17 -0.91
N THR A 528 14.26 -4.74 -1.99
CA THR A 528 13.53 -4.27 -3.18
C THR A 528 12.82 -5.39 -3.94
N SER A 529 13.21 -6.66 -3.73
CA SER A 529 12.53 -7.83 -4.29
C SER A 529 11.12 -7.99 -3.70
N GLY A 530 11.03 -8.05 -2.37
CA GLY A 530 9.73 -8.16 -1.68
C GLY A 530 8.83 -6.94 -1.92
N ALA A 531 9.43 -5.75 -1.96
CA ALA A 531 8.72 -4.53 -2.34
C ALA A 531 8.12 -4.59 -3.75
N ALA A 532 8.89 -5.08 -4.74
CA ALA A 532 8.40 -5.25 -6.12
C ALA A 532 7.31 -6.34 -6.23
N ALA A 533 7.43 -7.43 -5.46
CA ALA A 533 6.40 -8.48 -5.40
C ALA A 533 5.06 -7.92 -4.90
N GLU A 534 5.09 -7.10 -3.86
CA GLU A 534 3.91 -6.44 -3.33
C GLU A 534 3.28 -5.46 -4.35
N VAL A 535 4.09 -4.69 -5.07
CA VAL A 535 3.58 -3.81 -6.13
C VAL A 535 2.95 -4.62 -7.28
N ALA A 536 3.54 -5.76 -7.66
CA ALA A 536 2.97 -6.65 -8.66
C ALA A 536 1.62 -7.23 -8.20
N ARG A 537 1.51 -7.60 -6.91
CA ARG A 537 0.24 -8.03 -6.29
C ARG A 537 -0.81 -6.92 -6.34
N ILE A 538 -0.45 -5.68 -6.01
CA ILE A 538 -1.36 -4.53 -6.10
C ILE A 538 -1.84 -4.34 -7.55
N CYS A 539 -0.93 -4.40 -8.54
CA CYS A 539 -1.32 -4.32 -9.95
C CYS A 539 -2.33 -5.41 -10.33
N ALA A 540 -2.12 -6.65 -9.87
CA ALA A 540 -3.02 -7.76 -10.11
C ALA A 540 -4.40 -7.55 -9.47
N HIS A 541 -4.47 -7.07 -8.23
CA HIS A 541 -5.75 -6.72 -7.58
C HIS A 541 -6.50 -5.60 -8.32
N VAL A 542 -5.79 -4.55 -8.76
CA VAL A 542 -6.39 -3.47 -9.56
C VAL A 542 -6.97 -4.03 -10.86
N HIS A 543 -6.24 -4.91 -11.53
CA HIS A 543 -6.70 -5.53 -12.76
C HIS A 543 -7.86 -6.51 -12.55
N ALA A 544 -7.88 -7.24 -11.43
CA ALA A 544 -8.96 -8.16 -11.08
C ALA A 544 -10.27 -7.39 -10.85
N ARG A 545 -10.20 -6.28 -10.13
CA ARG A 545 -11.37 -5.42 -9.86
C ARG A 545 -11.81 -4.63 -11.09
N TYR A 546 -10.87 -4.18 -11.91
CA TYR A 546 -11.13 -3.36 -13.08
C TYR A 546 -10.58 -4.02 -14.36
N PRO A 547 -11.24 -5.09 -14.84
CA PRO A 547 -10.74 -5.95 -15.93
C PRO A 547 -10.56 -5.26 -17.28
N GLN A 548 -11.08 -4.06 -17.50
CA GLN A 548 -11.04 -3.36 -18.78
C GLN A 548 -9.95 -2.28 -18.86
N LEU A 549 -9.17 -2.10 -17.79
CA LEU A 549 -8.14 -1.08 -17.73
C LEU A 549 -6.90 -1.48 -18.53
N TRP A 550 -6.33 -0.51 -19.24
CA TRP A 550 -5.07 -0.63 -19.94
C TRP A 550 -3.88 -0.71 -18.96
N PRO A 551 -2.76 -1.33 -19.37
CA PRO A 551 -1.51 -1.33 -18.61
C PRO A 551 -1.07 0.07 -18.12
N GLU A 552 -1.20 1.08 -18.97
CA GLU A 552 -0.88 2.47 -18.64
C GLU A 552 -1.76 3.00 -17.50
N THR A 553 -3.01 2.56 -17.44
CA THR A 553 -3.99 2.97 -16.42
C THR A 553 -3.76 2.28 -15.09
N ILE A 554 -3.45 0.98 -15.11
CA ILE A 554 -3.05 0.25 -13.89
C ILE A 554 -1.79 0.89 -13.30
N ARG A 555 -0.79 1.20 -14.15
CA ARG A 555 0.41 1.94 -13.74
C ARG A 555 0.06 3.29 -13.10
N ALA A 556 -0.86 4.05 -13.71
CA ALA A 556 -1.28 5.34 -13.18
C ALA A 556 -2.00 5.22 -11.83
N LEU A 557 -2.88 4.23 -11.63
CA LEU A 557 -3.62 4.02 -10.38
C LEU A 557 -2.71 3.64 -9.21
N VAL A 558 -1.71 2.79 -9.45
CA VAL A 558 -0.71 2.43 -8.41
C VAL A 558 0.07 3.66 -7.96
N VAL A 559 0.55 4.46 -8.92
CA VAL A 559 1.32 5.68 -8.65
C VAL A 559 0.47 6.79 -8.03
N ASN A 560 -0.78 6.94 -8.49
CA ASN A 560 -1.72 7.91 -7.93
C ASN A 560 -2.13 7.53 -6.50
N GLY A 561 -2.29 6.23 -6.22
CA GLY A 561 -2.56 5.69 -4.88
C GLY A 561 -1.41 5.84 -3.89
N ALA A 562 -0.17 5.97 -4.36
CA ALA A 562 1.00 6.10 -3.50
C ALA A 562 1.02 7.41 -2.70
N GLN A 563 1.52 7.39 -1.46
CA GLN A 563 1.56 8.56 -0.58
C GLN A 563 2.91 8.65 0.12
N TYR A 564 3.46 9.87 0.23
CA TYR A 564 4.65 10.09 1.05
C TYR A 564 4.29 9.93 2.52
N THR A 565 5.12 9.21 3.27
CA THR A 565 4.98 9.14 4.72
C THR A 565 5.40 10.47 5.36
N PRO A 566 5.02 10.73 6.63
CA PRO A 566 5.50 11.91 7.35
C PRO A 566 7.03 12.02 7.38
N VAL A 567 7.74 10.90 7.52
CA VAL A 567 9.21 10.86 7.52
C VAL A 567 9.79 11.17 6.15
N MET A 568 9.19 10.70 5.06
CA MET A 568 9.63 11.05 3.70
C MET A 568 9.52 12.55 3.41
N MET A 569 8.51 13.20 3.98
CA MET A 569 8.26 14.64 3.82
C MET A 569 9.07 15.52 4.77
N GLN A 570 9.86 14.94 5.68
CA GLN A 570 10.61 15.71 6.66
C GLN A 570 11.60 16.68 5.97
N GLY A 571 11.49 17.97 6.27
CA GLY A 571 12.32 19.01 5.65
C GLY A 571 11.90 19.41 4.22
N ILE A 572 10.83 18.81 3.69
CA ILE A 572 10.21 19.22 2.42
C ILE A 572 9.06 20.18 2.72
N SER A 573 9.05 21.32 2.03
CA SER A 573 7.95 22.26 2.01
C SER A 573 7.67 22.71 0.58
N ARG A 574 6.52 23.38 0.39
CA ARG A 574 6.16 23.98 -0.90
C ARG A 574 7.10 25.11 -1.32
N GLN A 575 7.87 25.66 -0.38
CA GLN A 575 8.90 26.67 -0.63
C GLN A 575 10.30 26.07 -0.81
N SER A 576 10.45 24.75 -0.72
CA SER A 576 11.73 24.07 -0.95
C SER A 576 12.33 24.48 -2.29
N LYS A 577 13.66 24.34 -2.45
CA LYS A 577 14.32 24.57 -3.74
C LYS A 577 14.10 23.35 -4.67
N GLN A 578 14.30 23.54 -5.97
CA GLN A 578 14.16 22.47 -6.96
C GLN A 578 15.01 21.23 -6.61
N LEU A 579 16.22 21.41 -6.07
CA LEU A 579 17.09 20.31 -5.67
C LEU A 579 16.45 19.39 -4.61
N ALA A 580 15.76 19.94 -3.62
CA ALA A 580 15.11 19.13 -2.59
C ALA A 580 13.92 18.33 -3.15
N ARG A 581 13.18 18.89 -4.12
CA ARG A 581 12.11 18.18 -4.85
C ARG A 581 12.66 17.08 -5.74
N ASP A 582 13.76 17.37 -6.44
CA ASP A 582 14.51 16.37 -7.21
C ASP A 582 14.90 15.23 -6.27
N SER A 583 15.56 15.50 -5.13
CA SER A 583 15.97 14.47 -4.18
C SER A 583 14.80 13.67 -3.61
N LEU A 584 13.65 14.30 -3.30
CA LEU A 584 12.45 13.61 -2.81
C LEU A 584 11.97 12.54 -3.80
N VAL A 585 11.68 12.94 -5.04
CA VAL A 585 11.14 12.02 -6.05
C VAL A 585 12.18 10.99 -6.49
N ARG A 586 13.47 11.35 -6.48
CA ARG A 586 14.59 10.46 -6.84
C ARG A 586 14.93 9.43 -5.76
N ARG A 587 14.47 9.66 -4.52
CA ARG A 587 14.67 8.74 -3.40
C ARG A 587 13.46 7.83 -3.17
N PHE A 588 12.26 8.37 -3.29
CA PHE A 588 11.02 7.68 -2.89
C PHE A 588 10.00 7.50 -4.02
N GLY A 589 10.31 7.96 -5.24
CA GLY A 589 9.33 8.07 -6.29
C GLY A 589 8.17 8.98 -5.88
N PHE A 590 6.94 8.53 -6.14
CA PHE A 590 5.71 9.22 -5.77
C PHE A 590 5.14 8.80 -4.41
N GLY A 591 5.92 8.04 -3.62
CA GLY A 591 5.60 7.67 -2.25
C GLY A 591 5.41 6.16 -2.04
N LYS A 592 4.97 5.79 -0.83
CA LYS A 592 4.63 4.41 -0.46
C LYS A 592 3.30 4.00 -1.09
N VAL A 593 3.28 2.88 -1.81
CA VAL A 593 2.04 2.32 -2.38
C VAL A 593 1.02 1.94 -1.32
N SER A 594 -0.26 1.97 -1.68
CA SER A 594 -1.37 1.52 -0.85
C SER A 594 -2.41 0.80 -1.72
N LEU A 595 -2.69 -0.46 -1.39
CA LEU A 595 -3.68 -1.27 -2.09
C LEU A 595 -5.06 -0.60 -2.07
N ASP A 596 -5.50 -0.17 -0.89
CA ASP A 596 -6.79 0.51 -0.71
C ASP A 596 -6.86 1.79 -1.55
N ALA A 597 -5.81 2.63 -1.47
CA ALA A 597 -5.80 3.91 -2.16
C ALA A 597 -5.74 3.80 -3.70
N SER A 598 -5.28 2.65 -4.23
CA SER A 598 -5.25 2.32 -5.65
C SER A 598 -6.55 1.65 -6.14
N LEU A 599 -7.31 1.00 -5.25
CA LEU A 599 -8.56 0.32 -5.61
C LEU A 599 -9.81 1.18 -5.38
N ASN A 600 -9.81 1.97 -4.31
CA ASN A 600 -11.02 2.55 -3.75
C ASN A 600 -11.01 4.07 -3.83
N SER A 601 -12.18 4.62 -4.13
CA SER A 601 -12.52 6.02 -3.85
C SER A 601 -13.23 6.09 -2.49
N THR A 602 -13.15 7.24 -1.83
CA THR A 602 -13.96 7.53 -0.64
C THR A 602 -14.78 8.79 -0.87
N LEU A 603 -15.76 9.06 0.00
CA LEU A 603 -16.61 10.26 -0.06
C LEU A 603 -15.80 11.56 -0.15
N LYS A 604 -14.63 11.60 0.51
CA LYS A 604 -13.71 12.74 0.53
C LYS A 604 -12.50 12.60 -0.41
N ARG A 605 -12.30 11.41 -0.99
CA ARG A 605 -11.21 11.11 -1.94
C ARG A 605 -11.71 10.40 -3.19
N PRO A 606 -12.52 11.06 -4.04
CA PRO A 606 -12.92 10.52 -5.33
C PRO A 606 -11.74 10.45 -6.28
N THR A 607 -11.67 9.38 -7.07
CA THR A 607 -10.65 9.19 -8.11
C THR A 607 -11.31 9.05 -9.48
N LEU A 608 -11.00 9.98 -10.39
CA LEU A 608 -11.40 9.93 -11.79
C LEU A 608 -10.34 9.22 -12.62
N VAL A 609 -10.78 8.37 -13.54
CA VAL A 609 -9.93 7.60 -14.44
C VAL A 609 -10.38 7.81 -15.88
N LEU A 610 -9.48 8.27 -16.73
CA LEU A 610 -9.71 8.48 -18.15
C LEU A 610 -8.68 7.68 -18.97
N GLN A 611 -9.16 6.99 -20.00
CA GLN A 611 -8.36 6.27 -20.98
C GLN A 611 -8.64 6.87 -22.35
N GLU A 612 -7.65 7.52 -22.95
CA GLU A 612 -7.85 8.31 -24.16
C GLU A 612 -6.71 8.11 -25.17
N GLU A 613 -7.00 8.51 -26.39
CA GLU A 613 -6.03 8.52 -27.48
C GLU A 613 -5.76 9.97 -27.92
N LEU A 614 -4.53 10.28 -28.32
CA LEU A 614 -4.24 11.50 -29.08
C LEU A 614 -3.37 11.23 -30.29
N ILE A 615 -3.44 12.14 -31.26
CA ILE A 615 -2.46 12.20 -32.35
C ILE A 615 -1.32 13.12 -31.90
N ALA A 616 -0.16 12.54 -31.59
CA ALA A 616 0.98 13.31 -31.09
C ALA A 616 1.59 14.23 -32.15
N TYR A 617 1.56 13.81 -33.41
CA TYR A 617 2.21 14.51 -34.52
C TYR A 617 1.36 14.45 -35.79
N THR A 618 1.41 15.50 -36.63
CA THR A 618 0.72 15.53 -37.94
C THR A 618 1.68 15.91 -39.06
N LYS A 619 1.39 15.47 -40.29
CA LYS A 619 2.18 15.88 -41.47
C LYS A 619 2.00 17.37 -41.75
N ALA A 620 3.08 18.11 -41.99
CA ALA A 620 2.94 19.48 -42.49
C ALA A 620 2.34 19.47 -43.90
N GLN A 621 1.32 20.31 -44.13
CA GLN A 621 0.82 20.53 -45.48
C GLN A 621 1.87 21.27 -46.29
N SER A 622 2.25 20.71 -47.44
CA SER A 622 3.03 21.44 -48.44
C SER A 622 2.22 22.67 -48.86
N LYS A 623 2.70 23.87 -48.55
CA LYS A 623 2.14 25.09 -49.13
C LYS A 623 2.29 24.97 -50.65
N LYS A 624 1.19 24.70 -51.37
CA LYS A 624 1.13 24.97 -52.81
C LYS A 624 1.39 26.46 -52.98
N SER A 625 2.59 26.80 -53.44
CA SER A 625 2.91 28.17 -53.82
C SER A 625 2.03 28.54 -55.01
N ASN A 626 0.96 29.31 -54.79
CA ASN A 626 0.39 30.09 -55.87
C ASN A 626 1.47 31.07 -56.33
N GLY A 627 1.81 30.99 -57.61
CA GLY A 627 3.01 31.59 -58.17
C GLY A 627 3.13 33.09 -57.93
N THR A 628 4.19 33.48 -57.23
CA THR A 628 4.91 34.71 -57.54
C THR A 628 6.37 34.46 -57.19
N GLN A 629 7.20 34.31 -58.22
CA GLN A 629 8.65 34.24 -58.05
C GLN A 629 9.12 35.59 -57.53
N ASN A 630 9.53 35.64 -56.25
CA ASN A 630 10.41 36.68 -55.77
C ASN A 630 11.69 36.03 -55.23
N ASN A 631 12.80 36.55 -55.77
CA ASN A 631 14.17 36.10 -55.54
C ASN A 631 14.62 36.31 -54.09
N GLY A 632 15.44 35.36 -53.60
CA GLY A 632 16.46 35.70 -52.62
C GLY A 632 16.23 35.29 -51.16
N THR A 633 15.67 34.13 -50.90
CA THR A 633 15.98 33.36 -49.67
C THR A 633 15.60 31.91 -49.90
N LYS A 634 16.56 30.98 -49.78
CA LYS A 634 16.28 29.54 -49.81
C LYS A 634 15.29 29.23 -48.68
N ALA A 635 14.00 29.11 -48.99
CA ALA A 635 13.05 28.48 -48.09
C ALA A 635 13.58 27.07 -47.81
N LYS A 636 13.95 26.79 -46.55
CA LYS A 636 14.26 25.43 -46.10
C LYS A 636 13.05 24.58 -46.51
N SER A 637 13.29 23.61 -47.39
CA SER A 637 12.33 22.56 -47.71
C SER A 637 12.06 21.72 -46.46
N GLY A 638 11.23 22.25 -45.56
CA GLY A 638 10.77 21.55 -44.37
C GLY A 638 9.66 20.59 -44.77
N SER A 639 10.00 19.37 -45.15
CA SER A 639 9.09 18.23 -45.07
C SER A 639 8.87 17.86 -43.60
N GLY A 640 8.37 18.81 -42.80
CA GLY A 640 8.35 18.73 -41.34
C GLY A 640 7.13 18.00 -40.83
N THR A 641 7.34 17.15 -39.82
CA THR A 641 6.25 16.70 -38.93
C THR A 641 6.04 17.79 -37.88
N ARG A 642 4.79 18.20 -37.63
CA ARG A 642 4.43 19.19 -36.59
C ARG A 642 3.75 18.51 -35.40
N LEU A 643 3.67 19.20 -34.27
CA LEU A 643 2.85 18.75 -33.13
C LEU A 643 1.40 18.54 -33.57
N GLY A 644 0.77 17.54 -32.97
CA GLY A 644 -0.63 17.21 -33.20
C GLY A 644 -1.57 18.03 -32.32
N LYS A 645 -2.80 17.54 -32.15
CA LYS A 645 -3.83 18.27 -31.40
C LYS A 645 -3.69 18.06 -29.90
N VAL A 646 -4.14 19.06 -29.15
CA VAL A 646 -4.28 19.01 -27.69
C VAL A 646 -5.64 18.41 -27.35
N ASN A 647 -5.68 17.51 -26.37
CA ASN A 647 -6.92 17.04 -25.76
C ASN A 647 -7.21 17.90 -24.53
N ILE A 648 -8.37 18.54 -24.49
CA ILE A 648 -8.85 19.32 -23.34
C ILE A 648 -9.97 18.51 -22.69
N HIS A 649 -9.84 18.27 -21.39
CA HIS A 649 -10.79 17.55 -20.56
C HIS A 649 -11.48 18.54 -19.63
N GLU A 650 -12.81 18.61 -19.72
CA GLU A 650 -13.62 19.23 -18.69
C GLU A 650 -13.70 18.30 -17.48
N LEU A 651 -13.45 18.85 -16.30
CA LEU A 651 -13.41 18.09 -15.06
C LEU A 651 -14.76 18.25 -14.36
N PRO A 652 -15.44 17.15 -14.00
CA PRO A 652 -16.77 17.16 -13.39
C PRO A 652 -16.69 17.52 -11.91
N TRP A 653 -16.07 18.65 -11.58
CA TRP A 653 -15.88 19.08 -10.20
C TRP A 653 -17.21 19.57 -9.61
N PRO A 654 -17.58 19.10 -8.40
CA PRO A 654 -18.86 19.42 -7.81
C PRO A 654 -18.80 20.82 -7.22
N LYS A 655 -18.97 21.81 -8.10
CA LYS A 655 -18.65 23.22 -7.84
C LYS A 655 -19.38 23.75 -6.61
N ALA A 656 -20.66 23.42 -6.45
CA ALA A 656 -21.45 23.87 -5.30
C ALA A 656 -20.90 23.32 -3.97
N GLN A 657 -20.54 22.04 -3.92
CA GLN A 657 -20.00 21.37 -2.74
C GLN A 657 -18.60 21.89 -2.41
N LEU A 658 -17.75 22.08 -3.42
CA LEU A 658 -16.42 22.68 -3.23
C LEU A 658 -16.50 24.14 -2.75
N LEU A 659 -17.47 24.92 -3.22
CA LEU A 659 -17.70 26.28 -2.72
C LEU A 659 -18.25 26.28 -1.28
N ALA A 660 -19.09 25.30 -0.93
CA ALA A 660 -19.64 25.16 0.43
C ALA A 660 -18.57 24.81 1.47
N LEU A 661 -17.48 24.16 1.05
CA LEU A 661 -16.29 23.93 1.88
C LEU A 661 -15.51 25.21 2.22
N GLY A 662 -15.74 26.32 1.51
CA GLY A 662 -15.08 27.59 1.74
C GLY A 662 -13.55 27.50 1.66
N GLU A 663 -12.86 27.98 2.70
CA GLU A 663 -11.40 28.04 2.77
C GLU A 663 -10.75 26.72 3.26
N MET A 664 -11.48 25.60 3.27
CA MET A 664 -10.88 24.33 3.65
C MET A 664 -9.79 23.91 2.64
N PRO A 665 -8.64 23.40 3.12
CA PRO A 665 -7.57 22.93 2.25
C PRO A 665 -7.93 21.60 1.59
N VAL A 666 -7.66 21.51 0.29
CA VAL A 666 -7.90 20.32 -0.54
C VAL A 666 -6.68 20.02 -1.39
N GLU A 667 -6.55 18.76 -1.79
CA GLU A 667 -5.53 18.31 -2.75
C GLU A 667 -6.15 17.85 -4.05
N LEU A 668 -5.45 18.09 -5.16
CA LEU A 668 -5.67 17.49 -6.46
C LEU A 668 -4.37 16.80 -6.88
N LYS A 669 -4.37 15.47 -6.91
CA LYS A 669 -3.24 14.67 -7.40
C LYS A 669 -3.53 14.19 -8.82
N VAL A 670 -2.66 14.58 -9.75
CA VAL A 670 -2.78 14.26 -11.19
C VAL A 670 -1.68 13.30 -11.58
N THR A 671 -2.04 12.20 -12.24
CA THR A 671 -1.11 11.22 -12.79
C THR A 671 -1.39 10.99 -14.27
N LEU A 672 -0.42 11.29 -15.13
CA LEU A 672 -0.42 11.04 -16.57
C LEU A 672 0.55 9.90 -16.89
N SER A 673 0.06 8.87 -17.58
CA SER A 673 0.82 7.66 -17.90
C SER A 673 0.63 7.31 -19.37
N TYR A 674 1.73 7.12 -20.09
CA TYR A 674 1.75 6.64 -21.47
C TYR A 674 3.02 5.83 -21.73
N PHE A 675 3.05 4.97 -22.75
CA PHE A 675 4.25 4.22 -23.11
C PHE A 675 4.93 4.78 -24.35
N VAL A 676 6.26 4.85 -24.30
CA VAL A 676 7.08 5.38 -25.39
C VAL A 676 7.86 4.26 -26.08
N GLN A 677 7.88 4.26 -27.41
CA GLN A 677 8.86 3.47 -28.17
C GLN A 677 10.28 3.99 -27.90
N PRO A 678 11.23 3.15 -27.46
CA PRO A 678 12.58 3.57 -27.11
C PRO A 678 13.47 3.75 -28.34
N ASN A 679 14.48 4.63 -28.22
CA ASN A 679 15.59 4.78 -29.16
C ASN A 679 16.92 4.81 -28.37
N PRO A 680 17.51 3.64 -28.08
CA PRO A 680 18.62 3.52 -27.13
C PRO A 680 19.99 3.98 -27.67
N SER A 681 20.08 4.34 -28.96
CA SER A 681 21.35 4.69 -29.61
C SER A 681 22.01 5.91 -28.98
N ARG A 682 23.25 5.77 -28.50
CA ARG A 682 24.04 6.82 -27.83
C ARG A 682 24.61 7.87 -28.81
N ARG A 683 23.74 8.57 -29.52
CA ARG A 683 24.10 9.56 -30.57
C ARG A 683 23.84 11.01 -30.12
N GLY A 684 24.02 11.27 -28.83
CA GLY A 684 23.89 12.60 -28.23
C GLY A 684 22.47 13.03 -27.86
N TRP A 685 21.48 12.12 -27.91
CA TRP A 685 20.09 12.27 -27.42
C TRP A 685 19.37 13.58 -27.72
N ARG A 686 19.69 14.19 -28.86
CA ARG A 686 19.07 15.43 -29.35
C ARG A 686 18.34 15.17 -30.65
N SER A 687 17.28 15.94 -30.90
CA SER A 687 16.47 15.83 -32.11
C SER A 687 16.06 14.37 -32.39
N LYS A 688 16.36 13.83 -33.58
CA LYS A 688 16.08 12.44 -33.99
C LYS A 688 16.76 11.34 -33.16
N PHE A 689 17.64 11.69 -32.22
CA PHE A 689 18.30 10.74 -31.33
C PHE A 689 17.71 10.74 -29.91
N ARG A 690 16.66 11.53 -29.62
CA ARG A 690 15.94 11.47 -28.34
C ARG A 690 15.48 10.04 -28.06
N TYR A 691 15.44 9.66 -26.78
CA TYR A 691 15.04 8.31 -26.38
C TYR A 691 13.55 8.04 -26.62
N GLN A 692 12.69 8.97 -26.22
CA GLN A 692 11.24 8.86 -26.38
C GLN A 692 10.80 9.11 -27.83
N SER A 693 9.95 8.24 -28.37
CA SER A 693 9.27 8.44 -29.67
C SER A 693 8.42 9.68 -29.70
N HIS A 694 7.62 9.86 -28.65
CA HIS A 694 6.80 11.01 -28.38
C HIS A 694 6.83 11.32 -26.89
N GLY A 695 6.55 12.57 -26.53
CA GLY A 695 6.33 12.97 -25.14
C GLY A 695 4.96 13.57 -24.98
N LEU A 696 4.31 13.35 -23.83
CA LEU A 696 3.05 13.99 -23.45
C LEU A 696 3.24 14.78 -22.16
N ARG A 697 2.52 15.89 -22.04
CA ARG A 697 2.49 16.73 -20.84
C ARG A 697 1.05 17.04 -20.49
N PHE A 698 0.81 17.35 -19.21
CA PHE A 698 -0.46 17.90 -18.76
C PHE A 698 -0.29 19.31 -18.22
N SER A 699 -1.35 20.10 -18.31
CA SER A 699 -1.48 21.36 -17.59
C SER A 699 -2.92 21.56 -17.14
N VAL A 700 -3.08 22.04 -15.91
CA VAL A 700 -4.39 22.34 -15.31
C VAL A 700 -4.66 23.83 -15.44
N ARG A 701 -5.93 24.22 -15.61
CA ARG A 701 -6.33 25.62 -15.57
C ARG A 701 -6.02 26.24 -14.20
N GLY A 702 -5.48 27.46 -14.20
CA GLY A 702 -5.29 28.27 -12.99
C GLY A 702 -6.61 28.62 -12.29
N ALA A 703 -6.60 28.80 -10.96
CA ALA A 703 -7.84 29.15 -10.24
C ALA A 703 -8.40 30.51 -10.68
N ALA A 704 -7.52 31.47 -10.99
CA ALA A 704 -7.86 32.80 -11.50
C ALA A 704 -7.79 32.89 -13.05
N GLU A 705 -7.56 31.78 -13.75
CA GLU A 705 -7.40 31.74 -15.21
C GLU A 705 -8.74 31.42 -15.88
N SER A 706 -9.16 32.23 -16.87
CA SER A 706 -10.35 31.91 -17.67
C SER A 706 -10.05 30.81 -18.70
N SER A 707 -11.07 30.08 -19.17
CA SER A 707 -10.89 29.06 -20.23
C SER A 707 -10.23 29.62 -21.48
N GLN A 708 -10.55 30.86 -21.87
CA GLN A 708 -9.93 31.49 -23.02
C GLN A 708 -8.43 31.75 -22.80
N GLN A 709 -8.04 32.24 -21.62
CA GLN A 709 -6.64 32.43 -21.24
C GLN A 709 -5.89 31.09 -21.19
N PHE A 710 -6.53 30.06 -20.63
CA PHE A 710 -5.99 28.71 -20.59
C PHE A 710 -5.71 28.17 -22.00
N HIS A 711 -6.68 28.22 -22.90
CA HIS A 711 -6.51 27.77 -24.28
C HIS A 711 -5.44 28.59 -25.02
N GLN A 712 -5.34 29.90 -24.78
CA GLN A 712 -4.28 30.74 -25.35
C GLN A 712 -2.89 30.32 -24.85
N ARG A 713 -2.76 30.05 -23.55
CA ARG A 713 -1.51 29.56 -22.95
C ARG A 713 -1.09 28.22 -23.56
N ILE A 714 -2.00 27.26 -23.67
CA ILE A 714 -1.76 25.95 -24.28
C ILE A 714 -1.41 26.07 -25.78
N ASN A 715 -2.12 26.91 -26.54
CA ASN A 715 -1.81 27.14 -27.95
C ASN A 715 -0.49 27.87 -28.19
N LYS A 716 -0.03 28.70 -27.24
CA LYS A 716 1.30 29.33 -27.30
C LYS A 716 2.41 28.28 -27.09
N ILE A 717 2.19 27.36 -26.15
CA ILE A 717 3.09 26.23 -25.89
C ILE A 717 3.27 25.37 -27.15
N ASP A 718 2.19 25.14 -27.92
CA ASP A 718 2.23 24.43 -29.22
C ASP A 718 3.12 25.11 -30.28
N ARG A 719 3.37 26.43 -30.16
CA ARG A 719 4.05 27.24 -31.21
C ARG A 719 5.54 27.55 -30.93
N GLU A 720 6.01 27.52 -29.69
CA GLU A 720 7.34 28.06 -29.30
C GLU A 720 8.47 27.00 -29.17
N GLU A 721 8.29 25.75 -29.63
CA GLU A 721 9.23 24.63 -29.40
C GLU A 721 10.59 24.66 -30.17
N GLU A 722 11.00 25.76 -30.81
CA GLU A 722 12.39 25.91 -31.26
C GLU A 722 13.28 26.39 -30.09
N GLY A 723 13.58 25.48 -29.16
CA GLY A 723 14.79 25.59 -28.33
C GLY A 723 14.68 26.10 -26.89
N VAL A 724 13.51 26.10 -26.25
CA VAL A 724 13.39 26.47 -24.83
C VAL A 724 13.04 25.25 -23.98
N GLU A 725 14.07 24.62 -23.40
CA GLU A 725 13.95 23.58 -22.37
C GLU A 725 13.61 24.16 -20.97
N GLU A 726 13.33 25.47 -20.85
CA GLU A 726 13.19 26.14 -19.56
C GLU A 726 11.89 26.95 -19.39
N SER A 727 11.06 26.46 -18.46
CA SER A 727 9.94 27.13 -17.78
C SER A 727 8.70 27.43 -18.62
N MET A 728 7.66 26.60 -18.42
CA MET A 728 6.30 27.07 -18.60
C MET A 728 5.91 27.91 -17.37
N PRO A 729 5.36 29.12 -17.54
CA PRO A 729 4.64 29.79 -16.47
C PRO A 729 3.40 28.95 -16.15
N GLU A 730 3.49 28.12 -15.12
CA GLU A 730 2.35 27.39 -14.60
C GLU A 730 1.62 28.26 -13.58
N PRO A 731 0.31 28.51 -13.76
CA PRO A 731 -0.50 29.13 -12.73
C PRO A 731 -0.39 28.31 -11.44
N ASP A 732 -0.29 28.99 -10.30
CA ASP A 732 -0.23 28.34 -8.99
C ASP A 732 0.96 27.37 -8.87
N SER A 733 2.08 27.65 -9.55
CA SER A 733 3.30 26.80 -9.52
C SER A 733 3.80 26.53 -8.09
N ASP A 734 3.69 27.50 -7.18
CA ASP A 734 4.06 27.32 -5.77
C ASP A 734 3.11 26.40 -5.00
N ALA A 735 1.92 26.16 -5.54
CA ALA A 735 0.94 25.22 -5.00
C ALA A 735 1.10 23.79 -5.54
N TRP A 736 2.06 23.53 -6.43
CA TRP A 736 2.44 22.18 -6.86
C TRP A 736 3.66 21.67 -6.08
N LEU A 737 3.60 20.43 -5.61
CA LEU A 737 4.67 19.84 -4.80
C LEU A 737 5.97 19.71 -5.60
N LEU A 738 5.93 19.09 -6.78
CA LEU A 738 7.11 18.82 -7.62
C LEU A 738 7.38 19.94 -8.63
N ARG A 739 6.34 20.60 -9.12
CA ARG A 739 6.38 21.61 -10.18
C ARG A 739 6.75 21.02 -11.54
N TYR A 740 6.46 21.78 -12.60
CA TYR A 740 6.58 21.37 -13.99
C TYR A 740 7.90 20.66 -14.35
N ASN A 741 9.05 21.26 -14.02
CA ASN A 741 10.36 20.73 -14.44
C ASN A 741 10.71 19.37 -13.80
N VAL A 742 10.28 19.12 -12.56
CA VAL A 742 10.60 17.87 -11.86
C VAL A 742 9.62 16.77 -12.29
N ARG A 743 8.31 17.06 -12.33
CA ARG A 743 7.29 16.04 -12.66
C ARG A 743 7.32 15.54 -14.10
N SER A 744 7.85 16.34 -15.03
CA SER A 744 7.74 16.12 -16.49
C SER A 744 8.82 15.20 -17.09
N ARG A 745 9.50 14.39 -16.28
CA ARG A 745 10.61 13.53 -16.72
C ARG A 745 10.14 12.08 -16.89
N GLY A 746 10.38 11.51 -18.07
CA GLY A 746 10.00 10.14 -18.37
C GLY A 746 8.67 10.03 -19.11
N SER A 747 8.00 8.89 -18.94
CA SER A 747 6.68 8.57 -19.55
C SER A 747 5.54 8.51 -18.52
N LEU A 748 5.87 8.77 -17.26
CA LEU A 748 4.96 8.75 -16.12
C LEU A 748 5.16 10.05 -15.34
N HIS A 749 4.12 10.88 -15.29
CA HIS A 749 4.16 12.19 -14.64
C HIS A 749 3.13 12.19 -13.52
N CYS A 750 3.53 12.55 -12.31
CA CYS A 750 2.61 12.68 -11.18
C CYS A 750 2.99 13.89 -10.33
N ASP A 751 2.00 14.66 -9.89
CA ASP A 751 2.20 15.80 -8.98
C ASP A 751 0.93 16.08 -8.18
N THR A 752 1.10 16.70 -7.02
CA THR A 752 0.00 17.05 -6.12
C THR A 752 -0.08 18.57 -5.98
N TRP A 753 -1.22 19.11 -6.37
CA TRP A 753 -1.61 20.47 -6.07
C TRP A 753 -2.34 20.50 -4.72
N THR A 754 -2.09 21.53 -3.89
CA THR A 754 -2.90 21.80 -2.68
C THR A 754 -3.24 23.28 -2.64
N GLY A 755 -4.49 23.59 -2.34
CA GLY A 755 -4.99 24.94 -2.21
C GLY A 755 -6.37 24.94 -1.55
N LEU A 756 -7.14 26.01 -1.71
CA LEU A 756 -8.47 26.11 -1.13
C LEU A 756 -9.50 25.36 -1.97
N ALA A 757 -10.57 24.87 -1.33
CA ALA A 757 -11.68 24.23 -2.03
C ALA A 757 -12.34 25.17 -3.06
N THR A 758 -12.45 26.46 -2.74
CA THR A 758 -12.93 27.52 -3.63
C THR A 758 -12.04 27.68 -4.88
N ASP A 759 -10.73 27.54 -4.74
CA ASP A 759 -9.79 27.60 -5.87
C ASP A 759 -9.96 26.36 -6.76
N LEU A 760 -10.03 25.18 -6.16
CA LEU A 760 -10.25 23.91 -6.88
C LEU A 760 -11.56 23.94 -7.68
N ALA A 761 -12.62 24.54 -7.13
CA ALA A 761 -13.91 24.71 -7.80
C ALA A 761 -13.80 25.48 -9.14
N ASN A 762 -12.74 26.29 -9.30
CA ASN A 762 -12.45 27.03 -10.53
C ASN A 762 -11.38 26.34 -11.42
N LYS A 763 -10.82 25.19 -11.02
CA LYS A 763 -9.87 24.40 -11.80
C LYS A 763 -10.56 23.32 -12.64
N SER A 764 -11.53 23.70 -13.48
CA SER A 764 -12.43 22.76 -14.16
C SER A 764 -11.94 22.22 -15.51
N GLU A 765 -10.69 22.49 -15.90
CA GLU A 765 -10.14 22.06 -17.19
C GLU A 765 -8.71 21.54 -17.04
N LEU A 766 -8.39 20.46 -17.76
CA LEU A 766 -7.05 19.92 -17.88
C LEU A 766 -6.73 19.60 -19.34
N ALA A 767 -5.57 20.04 -19.82
CA ALA A 767 -5.09 19.78 -21.16
C ALA A 767 -3.98 18.72 -21.15
N VAL A 768 -4.05 17.74 -22.06
CA VAL A 768 -2.97 16.81 -22.40
C VAL A 768 -2.48 17.11 -23.80
N PHE A 769 -1.19 17.37 -23.96
CA PHE A 769 -0.61 17.82 -25.23
C PHE A 769 0.73 17.16 -25.53
N PRO A 770 1.07 16.99 -26.82
CA PRO A 770 2.33 16.40 -27.23
C PRO A 770 3.49 17.39 -27.14
N VAL A 771 4.68 16.88 -26.87
CA VAL A 771 5.97 17.58 -26.95
C VAL A 771 6.95 16.79 -27.82
N GLY A 772 8.11 17.37 -28.12
CA GLY A 772 9.13 16.76 -28.97
C GLY A 772 9.55 15.32 -28.62
N GLY A 773 9.85 14.54 -29.66
CA GLY A 773 10.27 13.13 -29.60
C GLY A 773 10.86 12.71 -30.94
N TRP A 774 11.54 11.56 -31.00
CA TRP A 774 12.30 11.20 -32.21
C TRP A 774 11.43 10.96 -33.45
N TRP A 775 10.13 10.61 -33.30
CA TRP A 775 9.20 10.52 -34.45
C TRP A 775 9.02 11.86 -35.17
N LYS A 776 8.99 12.98 -34.43
CA LYS A 776 8.89 14.35 -34.99
C LYS A 776 10.07 14.69 -35.91
N ASP A 777 11.27 14.23 -35.54
CA ASP A 777 12.53 14.67 -36.14
C ASP A 777 13.08 13.75 -37.25
N MET A 778 12.43 12.61 -37.53
CA MET A 778 12.90 11.63 -38.51
C MET A 778 12.65 12.03 -39.98
N GLY A 779 11.83 13.04 -40.25
CA GLY A 779 11.60 13.62 -41.59
C GLY A 779 10.91 12.71 -42.62
N ASN A 780 10.71 11.43 -42.32
CA ASN A 780 10.08 10.42 -43.16
C ASN A 780 8.58 10.22 -42.87
N GLY A 781 8.00 11.01 -41.97
CA GLY A 781 6.58 10.96 -41.60
C GLY A 781 6.17 9.80 -40.68
N ILE A 782 7.13 9.10 -40.06
CA ILE A 782 6.84 8.07 -39.05
C ILE A 782 6.21 8.68 -37.80
N GLY A 783 5.22 7.99 -37.24
CA GLY A 783 4.48 8.50 -36.08
C GLY A 783 3.52 9.64 -36.40
N ALA A 784 3.48 10.13 -37.65
CA ALA A 784 2.54 11.16 -38.06
C ALA A 784 1.14 10.56 -38.24
N ASP A 785 0.15 11.25 -37.69
CA ASP A 785 -1.26 10.88 -37.69
C ASP A 785 -1.58 9.57 -36.93
N TRP A 786 -0.61 9.06 -36.18
CA TRP A 786 -0.77 7.89 -35.31
C TRP A 786 -1.43 8.25 -34.00
N LYS A 787 -2.40 7.43 -33.59
CA LYS A 787 -3.04 7.53 -32.28
C LYS A 787 -2.20 6.83 -31.22
N VAL A 788 -1.80 7.55 -30.19
CA VAL A 788 -1.10 7.00 -29.02
C VAL A 788 -2.03 7.05 -27.81
N ARG A 789 -1.96 6.01 -26.98
CA ARG A 789 -2.76 5.88 -25.75
C ARG A 789 -2.14 6.67 -24.61
N TYR A 790 -2.99 7.23 -23.76
CA TYR A 790 -2.59 7.69 -22.43
C TYR A 790 -3.70 7.43 -21.42
N ALA A 791 -3.29 7.28 -20.17
CA ALA A 791 -4.16 7.25 -19.02
C ALA A 791 -3.97 8.50 -18.18
N LEU A 792 -5.08 9.08 -17.74
CA LEU A 792 -5.12 10.22 -16.83
C LEU A 792 -5.93 9.84 -15.60
N VAL A 793 -5.28 9.88 -14.44
CA VAL A 793 -5.90 9.61 -13.14
C VAL A 793 -5.83 10.87 -12.29
N LEU A 794 -6.98 11.31 -11.78
CA LEU A 794 -7.08 12.48 -10.90
C LEU A 794 -7.74 12.04 -9.60
N SER A 795 -7.09 12.26 -8.46
CA SER A 795 -7.71 12.11 -7.15
C SER A 795 -7.84 13.46 -6.46
N LEU A 796 -9.02 13.72 -5.91
CA LEU A 796 -9.25 14.84 -4.99
C LEU A 796 -9.07 14.34 -3.57
N ASN A 797 -8.70 15.20 -2.63
CA ASN A 797 -8.68 14.85 -1.21
C ASN A 797 -9.05 16.06 -0.36
N VAL A 798 -10.09 15.96 0.47
CA VAL A 798 -10.38 16.98 1.49
C VAL A 798 -9.53 16.70 2.72
N LEU A 799 -8.63 17.64 3.06
CA LEU A 799 -7.63 17.41 4.12
C LEU A 799 -8.17 17.58 5.54
N ALA A 800 -9.30 18.27 5.70
CA ALA A 800 -9.95 18.44 7.00
C ALA A 800 -10.78 17.20 7.37
N GLU A 801 -10.83 16.88 8.66
CA GLU A 801 -11.83 15.95 9.20
C GLU A 801 -13.22 16.58 9.07
N SER A 802 -13.96 16.15 8.05
CA SER A 802 -15.31 16.62 7.74
C SER A 802 -16.11 15.49 7.10
N ASP A 803 -17.42 15.46 7.34
CA ASP A 803 -18.36 14.49 6.77
C ASP A 803 -18.80 14.86 5.34
N VAL A 804 -17.92 15.52 4.58
CA VAL A 804 -18.27 16.08 3.28
C VAL A 804 -18.19 15.00 2.21
N ASP A 805 -19.30 14.89 1.46
CA ASP A 805 -19.40 14.02 0.30
C ASP A 805 -19.18 14.83 -1.00
N ILE A 806 -17.99 14.65 -1.59
CA ILE A 806 -17.68 15.13 -2.94
C ILE A 806 -17.75 14.00 -3.98
N TYR A 807 -17.88 12.74 -3.58
CA TYR A 807 -17.95 11.60 -4.49
C TYR A 807 -19.31 11.49 -5.18
N THR A 808 -20.40 11.47 -4.42
CA THR A 808 -21.75 11.28 -4.95
C THR A 808 -22.13 12.31 -6.01
N PRO A 809 -21.86 13.62 -5.82
CA PRO A 809 -22.12 14.62 -6.86
C PRO A 809 -21.34 14.37 -8.15
N ILE A 810 -20.06 14.00 -8.05
CA ILE A 810 -19.23 13.65 -9.22
C ILE A 810 -19.79 12.43 -9.94
N ALA A 811 -20.09 11.36 -9.19
CA ALA A 811 -20.63 10.12 -9.74
C ALA A 811 -21.95 10.35 -10.49
N ASN A 812 -22.84 11.18 -9.94
CA ASN A 812 -24.08 11.58 -10.61
C ASN A 812 -23.84 12.37 -11.90
N GLU A 813 -22.86 13.29 -11.91
CA GLU A 813 -22.53 14.10 -13.09
C GLU A 813 -22.02 13.23 -14.26
N ILE A 814 -21.23 12.19 -13.96
CA ILE A 814 -20.71 11.26 -14.97
C ILE A 814 -21.59 10.02 -15.19
N GLY A 815 -22.77 9.96 -14.59
CA GLY A 815 -23.77 8.90 -14.80
C GLY A 815 -23.41 7.54 -14.21
N ILE A 816 -22.57 7.49 -13.18
CA ILE A 816 -22.27 6.26 -12.44
C ILE A 816 -23.34 6.05 -11.36
N SER A 817 -23.88 4.82 -11.27
CA SER A 817 -24.81 4.46 -10.21
C SER A 817 -24.11 4.49 -8.85
N VAL A 818 -24.60 5.33 -7.94
CA VAL A 818 -24.13 5.37 -6.55
C VAL A 818 -24.88 4.28 -5.78
N GLY A 819 -24.17 3.26 -5.30
CA GLY A 819 -24.74 2.26 -4.41
C GLY A 819 -25.17 2.91 -3.10
N LEU A 820 -26.42 2.70 -2.69
CA LEU A 820 -26.96 3.11 -1.39
C LEU A 820 -26.30 2.37 -0.23
#